data_AF-A0A1M3NRC9-F1
#
_entry.id   AF-A0A1M3NRC9-F1
#
_cell.length_a   1.000
_cell.length_b   1.000
_cell.length_c   1.000
_cell.angle_alpha   90.00
_cell.angle_beta   90.00
_cell.angle_gamma   90.00
#
_symmetry.space_group_name_H-M   'P 1'
#
loop_
_entity.id
_entity.type
_entity.pdbx_description
1 polymer ?
#
loop_
_entity_poly.entity_id
_entity_poly.type
_entity_poly.pdbx_seq_one_letter_code
_entity_poly.pdbx_strand_id
1 'polypeptide(L)'
;MARPLLISTMIVAAFGIGFAARQAGLVASPFGPEQRSDAAASGGGAPPQVTAEPAAAPTRQPVAASLAPSSRPFPDRSNAARQTAPPGTATPLAYAPILPEPATPFPRLTPPPDIPSFPQTTPARLPPPALAPFAAADIDAVRDVIAAMRKGDVDAADGLIAKRTDPTAKTLAEWTLMRSGLRNVSYDRIIAFMEKNADWPTQPLLQRRAEEALSAERKPPAVTLAFFAAREPMTAVGRIALARALVATKKHDEAAALIRTVWREDNLSATLEASVGAEFADLLRSEDHRARMERYIFKEEIAKALGAASRAGAGYEALVKARQAVEKKAANAKALLDAVPKQLHKDSSYLFARAQFARRANQAAEAAKAMEGAPRDPDILVDGDEWWVERRLIARKLLDAGDFKLAYKVAAEHGGETDAARVEAEFHAGWIALRFLNDPKLAAPHFAAAADAAKMPMSQSRALYWQGRAAEAAGDAAAAQGFYRKAAIHSGFFYGQLARAKLPDDLDIPVVTGAIAPRPATLENDRALRAVDLLLALGERDLAISMIYDLAARSGSEAQLAALGDLLAARGDARAVLLVGKLAMQRGVNIERHAFPTFGVPAYESLTDRVETPIVHAIARQESAFDPKAVSHAGARGLMQLMPATARVTANRFKAPFDLGRLTSDAAYNAQIGSAHLGDLLNDWGGSYILVFAAYNAGSQNVKKWIDAYGDPRDPSVDAIDWIERIPFTETRNYVQRVMENLQMYRSRLNPGGALMIASDLRRGALSAPVRKATIADDKPAAFGPR
;
A
#
# COMPACT_ATOMS: atom_id res chain seq x y z
N MET A 1 -1.66 -6.01 19.60
CA MET A 1 -2.41 -5.60 18.40
C MET A 1 -1.39 -5.02 17.43
N ALA A 2 -0.86 -5.88 16.58
CA ALA A 2 0.08 -5.51 15.52
C ALA A 2 -0.63 -4.60 14.51
N ARG A 3 0.08 -3.58 14.02
CA ARG A 3 -0.38 -2.64 12.99
C ARG A 3 -0.76 -3.41 11.72
N PRO A 4 -1.95 -3.25 11.13
CA PRO A 4 -2.14 -3.59 9.72
C PRO A 4 -1.52 -2.45 8.90
N LEU A 5 -0.37 -2.73 8.30
CA LEU A 5 0.21 -1.90 7.25
C LEU A 5 -0.81 -1.75 6.12
N LEU A 6 -1.06 -0.51 5.70
CA LEU A 6 -1.91 -0.13 4.57
C LEU A 6 -1.63 -0.99 3.33
N ILE A 7 -2.47 -1.98 3.07
CA ILE A 7 -2.41 -2.83 1.85
C ILE A 7 -2.65 -2.00 0.57
N SER A 8 -3.22 -0.78 0.68
CA SER A 8 -3.44 0.08 -0.49
C SER A 8 -2.19 0.81 -1.02
N THR A 9 -1.08 0.84 -0.28
CA THR A 9 0.20 1.42 -0.77
C THR A 9 1.18 0.34 -1.26
N MET A 10 0.92 -0.93 -0.97
CA MET A 10 1.78 -2.06 -1.39
C MET A 10 1.61 -2.50 -2.85
N ILE A 11 0.77 -1.85 -3.65
CA ILE A 11 0.77 -2.08 -5.11
C ILE A 11 2.03 -1.47 -5.76
N VAL A 12 2.69 -0.49 -5.12
CA VAL A 12 4.00 0.01 -5.59
C VAL A 12 5.17 -0.87 -5.09
N ALA A 13 5.02 -1.55 -3.95
CA ALA A 13 6.06 -2.40 -3.37
C ALA A 13 6.07 -3.85 -3.92
N ALA A 14 4.92 -4.37 -4.35
CA ALA A 14 4.81 -5.75 -4.86
C ALA A 14 5.37 -5.95 -6.29
N PHE A 15 5.74 -4.88 -7.00
CA PHE A 15 6.39 -4.96 -8.31
C PHE A 15 7.91 -4.71 -8.27
N GLY A 16 8.51 -4.58 -7.08
CA GLY A 16 9.90 -4.12 -6.94
C GLY A 16 10.87 -4.96 -6.11
N ILE A 17 10.45 -6.03 -5.44
CA ILE A 17 11.34 -6.84 -4.59
C ILE A 17 11.15 -8.32 -4.88
N GLY A 18 11.90 -8.81 -5.87
CA GLY A 18 11.98 -10.21 -6.25
C GLY A 18 13.34 -10.53 -6.85
N PHE A 19 14.42 -10.04 -6.25
CA PHE A 19 15.77 -10.51 -6.57
C PHE A 19 16.70 -10.42 -5.36
N ALA A 20 16.61 -11.41 -4.47
CA ALA A 20 17.74 -11.90 -3.67
C ALA A 20 17.36 -13.22 -3.00
N ALA A 21 18.30 -14.18 -3.06
CA ALA A 21 18.39 -15.42 -2.30
C ALA A 21 17.47 -16.61 -2.70
N ARG A 22 17.91 -17.33 -3.73
CA ARG A 22 17.94 -18.80 -3.72
C ARG A 22 19.09 -19.31 -4.59
N GLN A 23 20.27 -19.45 -4.00
CA GLN A 23 21.24 -20.47 -4.43
C GLN A 23 21.79 -21.12 -3.17
N ALA A 24 21.44 -22.40 -3.00
CA ALA A 24 22.03 -23.27 -2.01
C ALA A 24 23.22 -24.00 -2.63
N GLY A 25 24.34 -24.00 -1.90
CA GLY A 25 25.31 -25.08 -1.82
C GLY A 25 26.05 -25.49 -3.09
N LEU A 26 27.30 -25.02 -3.22
CA LEU A 26 28.48 -25.82 -3.60
C LEU A 26 29.70 -24.88 -3.63
N VAL A 27 30.41 -24.79 -2.50
CA VAL A 27 31.76 -24.22 -2.46
C VAL A 27 32.72 -25.39 -2.61
N ALA A 28 33.31 -25.52 -3.80
CA ALA A 28 34.49 -26.32 -4.02
C ALA A 28 35.64 -25.36 -4.33
N SER A 29 36.62 -25.32 -3.43
CA SER A 29 37.94 -24.73 -3.69
C SER A 29 38.60 -25.38 -4.91
N PRO A 30 39.43 -24.61 -5.63
CA PRO A 30 40.64 -25.21 -6.17
C PRO A 30 41.85 -24.28 -5.96
N PHE A 31 42.76 -24.68 -5.08
CA PHE A 31 44.17 -24.39 -5.24
C PHE A 31 44.95 -25.69 -5.08
N GLY A 32 45.69 -26.04 -6.14
CA GLY A 32 46.68 -27.09 -6.20
C GLY A 32 47.57 -26.88 -7.44
N PRO A 33 48.86 -27.20 -7.38
CA PRO A 33 49.94 -26.30 -7.84
C PRO A 33 50.80 -26.89 -8.96
N GLU A 34 51.58 -26.03 -9.64
CA GLU A 34 52.80 -26.30 -10.43
C GLU A 34 53.22 -25.00 -11.16
N GLN A 35 54.46 -24.65 -11.49
CA GLN A 35 55.83 -25.01 -11.10
C GLN A 35 56.77 -23.94 -11.74
N ARG A 36 57.85 -23.57 -11.03
CA ARG A 36 59.19 -23.07 -11.47
C ARG A 36 59.33 -21.90 -12.47
N SER A 37 60.08 -20.84 -12.10
CA SER A 37 61.54 -20.72 -12.34
C SER A 37 62.12 -19.33 -11.93
N ASP A 38 63.24 -19.38 -11.20
CA ASP A 38 64.45 -18.53 -11.24
C ASP A 38 64.43 -17.00 -11.01
N ALA A 39 65.07 -16.56 -9.91
CA ALA A 39 66.43 -15.95 -9.88
C ALA A 39 66.63 -14.77 -8.89
N ALA A 40 67.76 -14.85 -8.16
CA ALA A 40 68.59 -13.80 -7.54
C ALA A 40 68.04 -13.00 -6.33
N ALA A 41 68.55 -13.26 -5.11
CA ALA A 41 69.65 -12.54 -4.41
C ALA A 41 69.09 -11.42 -3.48
N SER A 42 69.51 -11.17 -2.23
CA SER A 42 70.67 -11.54 -1.41
C SER A 42 70.47 -11.02 0.04
N GLY A 43 71.05 -11.71 1.04
CA GLY A 43 71.44 -11.19 2.37
C GLY A 43 70.32 -11.05 3.41
N GLY A 44 70.44 -11.48 4.67
CA GLY A 44 71.55 -11.97 5.46
C GLY A 44 71.25 -11.63 6.93
N GLY A 45 71.53 -12.54 7.87
CA GLY A 45 71.61 -12.22 9.30
C GLY A 45 70.70 -13.02 10.24
N ALA A 46 71.27 -14.05 10.84
CA ALA A 46 70.91 -14.63 12.14
C ALA A 46 72.26 -14.95 12.84
N PRO A 47 72.34 -15.42 14.11
CA PRO A 47 71.43 -15.41 15.28
C PRO A 47 72.22 -14.86 16.53
N PRO A 48 72.08 -15.28 17.83
CA PRO A 48 72.11 -16.67 18.33
C PRO A 48 71.07 -17.03 19.43
N GLN A 49 70.90 -18.36 19.57
CA GLN A 49 70.24 -19.11 20.64
C GLN A 49 71.10 -19.18 21.91
N VAL A 50 70.50 -19.48 23.08
CA VAL A 50 71.06 -20.37 24.13
C VAL A 50 69.93 -21.00 25.00
N THR A 51 69.77 -22.35 24.86
CA THR A 51 69.50 -23.46 25.83
C THR A 51 68.73 -23.24 27.14
N ALA A 52 68.07 -24.19 27.82
CA ALA A 52 67.60 -25.58 27.71
C ALA A 52 66.85 -25.84 29.06
N GLU A 53 65.89 -26.75 29.23
CA GLU A 53 66.09 -28.13 29.71
C GLU A 53 64.73 -28.86 29.96
N PRO A 54 64.71 -30.19 30.18
CA PRO A 54 63.62 -31.12 29.82
C PRO A 54 62.98 -31.90 31.00
N ALA A 55 61.93 -32.70 30.74
CA ALA A 55 61.71 -34.02 31.37
C ALA A 55 60.55 -34.86 30.75
N ALA A 56 60.88 -36.14 30.54
CA ALA A 56 60.17 -37.36 30.12
C ALA A 56 58.69 -37.65 30.53
N ALA A 57 57.87 -38.10 29.54
CA ALA A 57 57.32 -39.46 29.26
C ALA A 57 56.88 -40.43 30.43
N PRO A 58 56.28 -41.64 30.15
CA PRO A 58 55.06 -42.02 29.39
C PRO A 58 54.25 -43.19 30.04
N THR A 59 53.14 -43.67 29.44
CA THR A 59 52.75 -45.13 29.30
C THR A 59 51.43 -45.29 28.49
N ARG A 60 51.43 -45.88 27.28
CA ARG A 60 51.16 -47.30 26.84
C ARG A 60 49.66 -47.69 26.80
N GLN A 61 49.00 -47.81 25.63
CA GLN A 61 48.85 -48.99 24.71
C GLN A 61 47.72 -49.99 25.13
N PRO A 62 47.19 -50.94 24.28
CA PRO A 62 46.76 -50.88 22.87
C PRO A 62 45.58 -51.85 22.44
N VAL A 63 45.26 -51.84 21.11
CA VAL A 63 44.73 -52.89 20.15
C VAL A 63 43.25 -53.39 20.07
N ALA A 64 42.63 -53.04 18.91
CA ALA A 64 41.77 -53.72 17.88
C ALA A 64 40.81 -54.92 18.09
N ALA A 65 39.61 -54.89 17.43
CA ALA A 65 39.18 -55.71 16.26
C ALA A 65 37.63 -55.62 15.97
N SER A 66 37.19 -56.13 14.81
CA SER A 66 35.95 -55.84 14.03
C SER A 66 34.82 -56.92 14.06
N LEU A 67 33.56 -56.54 13.74
CA LEU A 67 32.55 -57.20 12.84
C LEU A 67 31.06 -57.13 13.32
N ALA A 68 30.13 -56.92 12.37
CA ALA A 68 28.64 -56.84 12.47
C ALA A 68 27.96 -58.26 12.46
N PRO A 69 26.60 -58.51 12.58
CA PRO A 69 25.46 -57.89 11.85
C PRO A 69 24.02 -57.87 12.52
N SER A 70 23.06 -57.19 11.84
CA SER A 70 21.58 -57.39 11.70
C SER A 70 20.59 -57.61 12.89
N SER A 71 19.47 -56.84 12.92
CA SER A 71 18.03 -57.29 12.78
C SER A 71 16.99 -56.28 13.36
N ARG A 72 15.80 -56.21 12.72
CA ARG A 72 14.59 -55.36 13.02
C ARG A 72 13.73 -55.96 14.17
N PRO A 73 12.45 -55.56 14.50
CA PRO A 73 11.60 -54.34 14.38
C PRO A 73 10.83 -53.92 15.70
N PHE A 74 9.99 -52.85 15.62
CA PHE A 74 8.83 -52.31 16.45
C PHE A 74 8.14 -53.21 17.53
N PRO A 75 7.22 -52.77 18.48
CA PRO A 75 6.28 -51.61 18.51
C PRO A 75 5.83 -50.99 19.89
N ASP A 76 5.12 -49.84 19.81
CA ASP A 76 3.82 -49.41 20.41
C ASP A 76 3.40 -49.51 21.93
N ARG A 77 2.68 -48.45 22.35
CA ARG A 77 1.62 -48.29 23.40
C ARG A 77 1.89 -47.79 24.85
N SER A 78 1.50 -46.52 25.01
CA SER A 78 0.44 -45.97 25.91
C SER A 78 0.67 -45.68 27.41
N ASN A 79 0.48 -44.38 27.71
CA ASN A 79 -0.24 -43.72 28.82
C ASN A 79 0.18 -43.92 30.29
N ALA A 80 0.61 -42.84 30.95
CA ALA A 80 -0.28 -41.94 31.74
C ALA A 80 0.52 -40.86 32.54
N ALA A 81 -0.01 -39.62 32.54
CA ALA A 81 0.02 -38.55 33.57
C ALA A 81 1.33 -38.23 34.35
N ARG A 82 1.76 -36.99 34.65
CA ARG A 82 1.15 -35.64 34.74
C ARG A 82 2.29 -34.62 34.98
N GLN A 83 2.10 -33.36 34.52
CA GLN A 83 2.69 -32.09 35.00
C GLN A 83 4.22 -31.91 34.81
N THR A 84 4.78 -30.84 34.22
CA THR A 84 4.55 -29.39 34.39
C THR A 84 4.97 -28.60 33.13
N ALA A 85 4.31 -27.47 32.86
CA ALA A 85 4.59 -26.58 31.72
C ALA A 85 5.37 -25.31 32.15
N PRO A 86 6.32 -24.79 31.33
CA PRO A 86 6.93 -23.48 31.50
C PRO A 86 6.20 -22.38 30.69
N PRO A 87 6.44 -21.07 30.96
CA PRO A 87 5.53 -19.99 30.59
C PRO A 87 5.78 -19.37 29.19
N GLY A 88 4.68 -19.17 28.46
CA GLY A 88 4.26 -17.83 27.99
C GLY A 88 4.92 -17.23 26.75
N THR A 89 4.74 -17.82 25.57
CA THR A 89 4.85 -17.12 24.28
C THR A 89 3.50 -16.51 23.89
N ALA A 90 3.49 -15.23 23.55
CA ALA A 90 2.30 -14.50 23.15
C ALA A 90 1.74 -15.04 21.81
N THR A 91 0.53 -15.59 21.88
CA THR A 91 -0.24 -16.11 20.74
C THR A 91 -0.70 -14.96 19.82
N PRO A 92 -0.58 -15.08 18.48
CA PRO A 92 -1.33 -14.22 17.57
C PRO A 92 -2.83 -14.51 17.75
N LEU A 93 -3.64 -13.47 17.89
CA LEU A 93 -5.10 -13.58 17.95
C LEU A 93 -5.64 -14.11 16.62
N ALA A 94 -5.73 -15.43 16.50
CA ALA A 94 -6.57 -16.09 15.52
C ALA A 94 -8.03 -15.79 15.90
N TYR A 95 -8.72 -15.00 15.07
CA TYR A 95 -10.16 -14.80 15.18
C TYR A 95 -10.84 -16.11 14.76
N ALA A 96 -11.05 -17.01 15.72
CA ALA A 96 -12.03 -18.08 15.56
C ALA A 96 -13.43 -17.44 15.60
N PRO A 97 -14.31 -17.66 14.60
CA PRO A 97 -15.69 -17.27 14.75
C PRO A 97 -16.33 -18.23 15.75
N ILE A 98 -16.50 -17.77 16.99
CA ILE A 98 -17.48 -18.36 17.90
C ILE A 98 -18.84 -17.90 17.39
N LEU A 99 -19.68 -18.87 17.02
CA LEU A 99 -21.06 -18.68 16.58
C LEU A 99 -21.86 -17.92 17.65
N PRO A 100 -22.70 -16.94 17.30
CA PRO A 100 -23.91 -16.70 18.07
C PRO A 100 -24.98 -17.74 17.70
N GLU A 101 -25.75 -18.16 18.70
CA GLU A 101 -27.07 -18.77 18.55
C GLU A 101 -28.00 -17.90 17.66
N PRO A 102 -29.08 -18.47 17.08
CA PRO A 102 -29.97 -17.72 16.18
C PRO A 102 -30.46 -16.43 16.85
N ALA A 103 -30.12 -15.29 16.24
CA ALA A 103 -30.55 -13.99 16.71
C ALA A 103 -32.07 -13.88 16.66
N THR A 104 -32.63 -13.20 17.65
CA THR A 104 -33.97 -12.64 17.62
C THR A 104 -34.24 -11.97 16.26
N PRO A 105 -35.44 -12.16 15.66
CA PRO A 105 -35.74 -11.58 14.37
C PRO A 105 -35.64 -10.06 14.46
N PHE A 106 -34.79 -9.47 13.61
CA PHE A 106 -34.75 -8.02 13.41
C PHE A 106 -36.15 -7.50 13.05
N PRO A 107 -36.50 -6.26 13.44
CA PRO A 107 -37.79 -5.66 13.09
C PRO A 107 -38.05 -5.73 11.59
N ARG A 108 -39.33 -5.86 11.20
CA ARG A 108 -39.75 -6.10 9.80
C ARG A 108 -39.09 -5.10 8.84
N LEU A 109 -38.13 -5.63 8.09
CA LEU A 109 -37.44 -4.95 7.00
C LEU A 109 -38.45 -4.69 5.88
N THR A 110 -38.32 -3.58 5.16
CA THR A 110 -38.92 -3.49 3.83
C THR A 110 -38.32 -4.62 2.98
N PRO A 111 -39.12 -5.34 2.17
CA PRO A 111 -38.55 -6.32 1.24
C PRO A 111 -37.45 -5.64 0.42
N PRO A 112 -36.28 -6.28 0.25
CA PRO A 112 -35.21 -5.68 -0.53
C PRO A 112 -35.75 -5.35 -1.92
N PRO A 113 -35.40 -4.18 -2.50
CA PRO A 113 -35.81 -3.86 -3.86
C PRO A 113 -35.36 -4.98 -4.80
N ASP A 114 -36.19 -5.24 -5.81
CA ASP A 114 -35.89 -6.25 -6.84
C ASP A 114 -34.47 -6.04 -7.36
N ILE A 115 -33.70 -7.11 -7.31
CA ILE A 115 -32.33 -7.09 -7.80
C ILE A 115 -32.40 -6.94 -9.32
N PRO A 116 -31.79 -5.90 -9.93
CA PRO A 116 -31.78 -5.79 -11.37
C PRO A 116 -31.14 -7.05 -11.96
N SER A 117 -31.77 -7.62 -12.99
CA SER A 117 -31.21 -8.79 -13.67
C SER A 117 -29.98 -8.36 -14.47
N PHE A 118 -28.84 -8.99 -14.23
CA PHE A 118 -27.62 -8.77 -14.99
C PHE A 118 -27.23 -10.06 -15.72
N PRO A 119 -26.90 -9.99 -17.02
CA PRO A 119 -26.37 -11.15 -17.71
C PRO A 119 -25.05 -11.58 -17.07
N GLN A 120 -24.88 -12.87 -16.82
CA GLN A 120 -23.61 -13.43 -16.36
C GLN A 120 -22.55 -13.51 -17.48
N THR A 121 -22.93 -13.18 -18.71
CA THR A 121 -22.03 -13.20 -19.86
C THR A 121 -21.15 -11.95 -19.89
N THR A 122 -19.85 -12.16 -19.98
CA THR A 122 -18.87 -11.10 -20.15
C THR A 122 -19.02 -10.43 -21.52
N PRO A 123 -19.09 -9.09 -21.60
CA PRO A 123 -19.03 -8.36 -22.88
C PRO A 123 -17.80 -8.75 -23.70
N ALA A 124 -17.93 -8.80 -25.03
CA ALA A 124 -16.84 -9.14 -25.93
C ALA A 124 -15.61 -8.22 -25.73
N ARG A 125 -14.41 -8.81 -25.71
CA ARG A 125 -13.15 -8.06 -25.62
C ARG A 125 -12.86 -7.38 -26.96
N LEU A 126 -12.19 -6.23 -26.91
CA LEU A 126 -11.66 -5.65 -28.15
C LEU A 126 -10.52 -6.51 -28.69
N PRO A 127 -10.32 -6.52 -30.02
CA PRO A 127 -9.12 -7.12 -30.59
C PRO A 127 -7.87 -6.38 -30.08
N PRO A 128 -6.72 -7.07 -29.94
CA PRO A 128 -5.46 -6.40 -29.61
C PRO A 128 -5.12 -5.31 -30.64
N PRO A 129 -4.23 -4.34 -30.30
CA PRO A 129 -3.67 -3.44 -31.29
C PRO A 129 -2.95 -4.23 -32.39
N ALA A 130 -3.12 -3.79 -33.64
CA ALA A 130 -2.38 -4.33 -34.79
C ALA A 130 -0.95 -3.77 -34.77
N LEU A 131 -0.07 -4.39 -33.97
CA LEU A 131 1.33 -4.02 -33.85
C LEU A 131 2.16 -4.70 -34.96
N ALA A 132 3.17 -3.99 -35.48
CA ALA A 132 4.07 -4.56 -36.47
C ALA A 132 4.85 -5.75 -35.88
N PRO A 133 4.81 -6.94 -36.54
CA PRO A 133 5.44 -8.14 -36.01
C PRO A 133 6.97 -8.05 -36.05
N PHE A 134 7.63 -8.85 -35.22
CA PHE A 134 9.08 -9.03 -35.26
C PHE A 134 9.46 -10.24 -36.12
N ALA A 135 10.61 -10.16 -36.79
CA ALA A 135 11.20 -11.33 -37.44
C ALA A 135 11.64 -12.36 -36.38
N ALA A 136 11.57 -13.66 -36.71
CA ALA A 136 11.94 -14.74 -35.78
C ALA A 136 13.36 -14.56 -35.21
N ALA A 137 14.31 -14.15 -36.05
CA ALA A 137 15.70 -13.90 -35.64
C ALA A 137 15.83 -12.80 -34.57
N ASP A 138 14.96 -11.78 -34.58
CA ASP A 138 14.97 -10.72 -33.57
C ASP A 138 14.32 -11.18 -32.27
N ILE A 139 13.26 -12.00 -32.34
CA ILE A 139 12.61 -12.62 -31.17
C ILE A 139 13.61 -13.53 -30.43
N ASP A 140 14.29 -14.41 -31.17
CA ASP A 140 15.25 -15.35 -30.61
C ASP A 140 16.45 -14.62 -30.00
N ALA A 141 16.94 -13.57 -30.65
CA ALA A 141 18.05 -12.80 -30.13
C ALA A 141 17.70 -12.02 -28.86
N VAL A 142 16.50 -11.44 -28.75
CA VAL A 142 16.08 -10.80 -27.47
C VAL A 142 16.01 -11.84 -26.36
N ARG A 143 15.51 -13.05 -26.63
CA ARG A 143 15.50 -14.17 -25.68
C ARG A 143 16.92 -14.53 -25.23
N ASP A 144 17.86 -14.64 -26.17
CA ASP A 144 19.24 -15.02 -25.89
C ASP A 144 20.01 -13.93 -25.13
N VAL A 145 19.77 -12.66 -25.44
CA VAL A 145 20.33 -11.52 -24.68
C VAL A 145 19.85 -11.54 -23.24
N ILE A 146 18.56 -11.77 -23.00
CA ILE A 146 18.02 -11.89 -21.64
C ILE A 146 18.67 -13.07 -20.91
N ALA A 147 18.90 -14.19 -21.58
CA ALA A 147 19.59 -15.34 -21.01
C ALA A 147 21.06 -15.05 -20.68
N ALA A 148 21.79 -14.35 -21.55
CA ALA A 148 23.17 -13.94 -21.34
C ALA A 148 23.28 -12.92 -20.18
N MET A 149 22.41 -11.91 -20.15
CA MET A 149 22.29 -10.95 -19.05
C MET A 149 22.07 -11.65 -17.70
N ARG A 150 21.18 -12.65 -17.64
CA ARG A 150 20.95 -13.44 -16.41
C ARG A 150 22.18 -14.21 -15.93
N LYS A 151 23.09 -14.57 -16.85
CA LYS A 151 24.38 -15.20 -16.54
C LYS A 151 25.48 -14.18 -16.19
N GLY A 152 25.22 -12.88 -16.35
CA GLY A 152 26.22 -11.82 -16.19
C GLY A 152 27.19 -11.69 -17.37
N ASP A 153 26.91 -12.36 -18.48
CA ASP A 153 27.77 -12.42 -19.66
C ASP A 153 27.42 -11.28 -20.64
N VAL A 154 28.02 -10.11 -20.41
CA VAL A 154 27.74 -8.90 -21.21
C VAL A 154 28.37 -8.98 -22.60
N ASP A 155 29.54 -9.63 -22.75
CA ASP A 155 30.21 -9.76 -24.04
C ASP A 155 29.39 -10.64 -25.00
N ALA A 156 28.84 -11.76 -24.50
CA ALA A 156 27.93 -12.59 -25.28
C ALA A 156 26.66 -11.82 -25.66
N ALA A 157 26.09 -11.05 -24.72
CA ALA A 157 24.92 -10.22 -24.98
C ALA A 157 25.21 -9.16 -26.07
N ASP A 158 26.37 -8.51 -26.04
CA ASP A 158 26.76 -7.50 -27.04
C ASP A 158 26.94 -8.12 -28.43
N GLY A 159 27.56 -9.31 -28.51
CA GLY A 159 27.66 -10.07 -29.76
C GLY A 159 26.30 -10.46 -30.35
N LEU A 160 25.28 -10.67 -29.52
CA LEU A 160 23.90 -10.95 -29.95
C LEU A 160 23.16 -9.68 -30.39
N ILE A 161 23.33 -8.56 -29.65
CA ILE A 161 22.74 -7.24 -29.96
C ILE A 161 23.25 -6.71 -31.31
N ALA A 162 24.55 -6.89 -31.60
CA ALA A 162 25.16 -6.40 -32.84
C ALA A 162 24.54 -6.99 -34.12
N LYS A 163 23.93 -8.19 -34.03
CA LYS A 163 23.37 -8.93 -35.17
C LYS A 163 21.92 -8.53 -35.50
N ARG A 164 21.34 -7.54 -34.82
CA ARG A 164 19.91 -7.17 -34.92
C ARG A 164 19.65 -6.10 -35.97
N THR A 165 18.53 -6.25 -36.68
CA THR A 165 18.10 -5.32 -37.74
C THR A 165 16.88 -4.50 -37.35
N ASP A 166 15.92 -5.05 -36.58
CA ASP A 166 14.79 -4.26 -36.08
C ASP A 166 15.24 -3.28 -34.96
N PRO A 167 14.99 -1.96 -35.12
CA PRO A 167 15.42 -0.96 -34.14
C PRO A 167 14.79 -1.15 -32.75
N THR A 168 13.53 -1.58 -32.66
CA THR A 168 12.84 -1.78 -31.39
C THR A 168 13.38 -2.99 -30.66
N ALA A 169 13.60 -4.11 -31.36
CA ALA A 169 14.19 -5.31 -30.78
C ALA A 169 15.61 -5.03 -30.27
N LYS A 170 16.40 -4.28 -31.04
CA LYS A 170 17.74 -3.85 -30.64
C LYS A 170 17.70 -2.96 -29.39
N THR A 171 16.85 -1.93 -29.36
CA THR A 171 16.69 -1.08 -28.18
C THR A 171 16.23 -1.86 -26.96
N LEU A 172 15.28 -2.80 -27.12
CA LEU A 172 14.82 -3.65 -26.04
C LEU A 172 15.96 -4.51 -25.48
N ALA A 173 16.75 -5.13 -26.35
CA ALA A 173 17.90 -5.94 -25.95
C ALA A 173 18.95 -5.09 -25.20
N GLU A 174 19.32 -3.92 -25.71
CA GLU A 174 20.22 -2.98 -25.04
C GLU A 174 19.66 -2.54 -23.67
N TRP A 175 18.35 -2.23 -23.61
CA TRP A 175 17.68 -1.84 -22.39
C TRP A 175 17.77 -2.91 -21.30
N THR A 176 17.65 -4.20 -21.64
CA THR A 176 17.76 -5.29 -20.64
C THR A 176 19.12 -5.28 -19.95
N LEU A 177 20.20 -5.00 -20.68
CA LEU A 177 21.52 -4.80 -20.09
C LEU A 177 21.58 -3.53 -19.24
N MET A 178 21.06 -2.39 -19.73
CA MET A 178 21.18 -1.11 -19.02
C MET A 178 20.46 -1.12 -17.66
N ARG A 179 19.35 -1.83 -17.56
CA ARG A 179 18.59 -1.97 -16.30
C ARG A 179 19.19 -2.99 -15.32
N SER A 180 20.08 -3.87 -15.78
CA SER A 180 20.53 -5.05 -15.03
C SER A 180 21.31 -4.72 -13.76
N GLY A 181 22.02 -3.58 -13.72
CA GLY A 181 22.93 -3.22 -12.64
C GLY A 181 24.22 -4.05 -12.60
N LEU A 182 24.56 -4.75 -13.70
CA LEU A 182 25.83 -5.47 -13.83
C LEU A 182 27.00 -4.48 -13.87
N ARG A 183 28.12 -4.81 -13.19
CA ARG A 183 29.27 -3.91 -13.00
C ARG A 183 30.01 -3.55 -14.29
N ASN A 184 29.91 -4.39 -15.32
CA ASN A 184 30.51 -4.19 -16.64
C ASN A 184 29.60 -3.37 -17.58
N VAL A 185 28.44 -2.93 -17.13
CA VAL A 185 27.64 -1.91 -17.82
C VAL A 185 28.05 -0.53 -17.31
N SER A 186 28.79 0.22 -18.13
CA SER A 186 29.38 1.49 -17.71
C SER A 186 28.38 2.64 -17.64
N TYR A 187 28.70 3.65 -16.83
CA TYR A 187 27.98 4.92 -16.76
C TYR A 187 27.79 5.54 -18.15
N ASP A 188 28.86 5.65 -18.94
CA ASP A 188 28.81 6.31 -20.25
C ASP A 188 27.86 5.57 -21.22
N ARG A 189 27.80 4.24 -21.12
CA ARG A 189 26.88 3.42 -21.93
C ARG A 189 25.42 3.65 -21.53
N ILE A 190 25.13 3.75 -20.22
CA ILE A 190 23.77 4.03 -19.73
C ILE A 190 23.32 5.42 -20.17
N ILE A 191 24.18 6.44 -20.04
CA ILE A 191 23.87 7.81 -20.47
C ILE A 191 23.61 7.88 -21.96
N ALA A 192 24.49 7.29 -22.78
CA ALA A 192 24.32 7.26 -24.23
C ALA A 192 22.99 6.56 -24.63
N PHE A 193 22.61 5.49 -23.93
CA PHE A 193 21.32 4.84 -24.14
C PHE A 193 20.14 5.76 -23.78
N MET A 194 20.19 6.41 -22.61
CA MET A 194 19.14 7.31 -22.13
C MET A 194 18.94 8.50 -23.07
N GLU A 195 20.01 9.13 -23.53
CA GLU A 195 19.96 10.29 -24.44
C GLU A 195 19.42 9.90 -25.82
N LYS A 196 19.89 8.76 -26.36
CA LYS A 196 19.43 8.24 -27.66
C LYS A 196 17.96 7.78 -27.64
N ASN A 197 17.46 7.36 -26.48
CA ASN A 197 16.13 6.75 -26.34
C ASN A 197 15.31 7.44 -25.23
N ALA A 198 15.26 8.77 -25.23
CA ALA A 198 14.57 9.54 -24.19
C ALA A 198 13.05 9.23 -24.09
N ASP A 199 12.46 8.74 -25.18
CA ASP A 199 11.07 8.26 -25.29
C ASP A 199 10.84 6.86 -24.68
N TRP A 200 11.91 6.11 -24.42
CA TRP A 200 11.81 4.74 -23.93
C TRP A 200 11.32 4.70 -22.48
N PRO A 201 10.40 3.77 -22.11
CA PRO A 201 9.95 3.61 -20.74
C PRO A 201 11.11 3.32 -19.77
N THR A 202 10.87 3.57 -18.50
CA THR A 202 11.75 3.31 -17.34
C THR A 202 12.99 4.21 -17.20
N GLN A 203 12.97 5.44 -17.75
CA GLN A 203 14.07 6.41 -17.59
C GLN A 203 14.58 6.61 -16.14
N PRO A 204 13.72 6.78 -15.11
CA PRO A 204 14.13 6.84 -13.70
C PRO A 204 14.85 5.59 -13.19
N LEU A 205 14.52 4.39 -13.69
CA LEU A 205 15.28 3.19 -13.35
C LEU A 205 16.69 3.28 -13.93
N LEU A 206 16.81 3.71 -15.18
CA LEU A 206 18.10 3.89 -15.84
C LEU A 206 18.92 4.99 -15.18
N GLN A 207 18.30 6.08 -14.72
CA GLN A 207 18.97 7.11 -13.93
C GLN A 207 19.55 6.54 -12.64
N ARG A 208 18.79 5.72 -11.89
CA ARG A 208 19.31 5.05 -10.69
C ARG A 208 20.51 4.16 -11.01
N ARG A 209 20.47 3.43 -12.14
CA ARG A 209 21.62 2.63 -12.60
C ARG A 209 22.81 3.50 -13.00
N ALA A 210 22.57 4.64 -13.64
CA ALA A 210 23.60 5.60 -13.97
C ALA A 210 24.25 6.17 -12.69
N GLU A 211 23.47 6.51 -11.66
CA GLU A 211 24.00 6.99 -10.37
C GLU A 211 24.86 5.92 -9.66
N GLU A 212 24.41 4.66 -9.67
CA GLU A 212 25.17 3.53 -9.15
C GLU A 212 26.50 3.35 -9.90
N ALA A 213 26.47 3.36 -11.23
CA ALA A 213 27.67 3.23 -12.08
C ALA A 213 28.62 4.43 -11.92
N LEU A 214 28.08 5.66 -11.90
CA LEU A 214 28.83 6.90 -11.66
C LEU A 214 29.61 6.83 -10.35
N SER A 215 28.96 6.35 -9.28
CA SER A 215 29.60 6.18 -7.98
C SER A 215 30.61 5.03 -7.97
N ALA A 216 30.29 3.90 -8.61
CA ALA A 216 31.16 2.72 -8.64
C ALA A 216 32.46 2.98 -9.43
N GLU A 217 32.36 3.72 -10.54
CA GLU A 217 33.49 4.12 -11.39
C GLU A 217 34.24 5.34 -10.86
N ARG A 218 33.75 5.99 -9.79
CA ARG A 218 34.33 7.20 -9.19
C ARG A 218 34.57 8.30 -10.23
N LYS A 219 33.53 8.63 -11.01
CA LYS A 219 33.65 9.65 -12.07
C LYS A 219 34.18 10.99 -11.52
N PRO A 220 35.01 11.72 -12.29
CA PRO A 220 35.59 12.99 -11.84
C PRO A 220 34.53 14.02 -11.42
N PRO A 221 34.86 14.96 -10.50
CA PRO A 221 33.91 15.97 -10.04
C PRO A 221 33.20 16.73 -11.17
N ALA A 222 33.91 17.09 -12.25
CA ALA A 222 33.33 17.78 -13.40
C ALA A 222 32.21 16.97 -14.10
N VAL A 223 32.41 15.66 -14.28
CA VAL A 223 31.42 14.76 -14.88
C VAL A 223 30.22 14.60 -13.97
N THR A 224 30.47 14.40 -12.67
CA THR A 224 29.41 14.25 -11.67
C THR A 224 28.55 15.52 -11.56
N LEU A 225 29.17 16.70 -11.53
CA LEU A 225 28.44 17.97 -11.51
C LEU A 225 27.64 18.17 -12.80
N ALA A 226 28.20 17.86 -13.96
CA ALA A 226 27.49 17.96 -15.23
C ALA A 226 26.27 17.02 -15.31
N PHE A 227 26.39 15.79 -14.78
CA PHE A 227 25.29 14.83 -14.73
C PHE A 227 24.09 15.35 -13.92
N PHE A 228 24.37 15.90 -12.73
CA PHE A 228 23.35 16.42 -11.82
C PHE A 228 22.95 17.87 -12.08
N ALA A 229 23.62 18.59 -12.99
CA ALA A 229 23.19 19.92 -13.41
C ALA A 229 21.82 19.90 -14.11
N ALA A 230 21.47 18.79 -14.75
CA ALA A 230 20.20 18.61 -15.46
C ALA A 230 19.24 17.62 -14.77
N ARG A 231 19.65 17.02 -13.65
CA ARG A 231 18.92 15.90 -13.03
C ARG A 231 19.06 15.95 -11.51
N GLU A 232 17.93 15.84 -10.80
CA GLU A 232 17.98 15.66 -9.36
C GLU A 232 18.44 14.24 -9.00
N PRO A 233 19.32 14.06 -8.00
CA PRO A 233 19.71 12.74 -7.55
C PRO A 233 18.55 11.89 -7.01
N MET A 234 18.42 10.66 -7.51
CA MET A 234 17.38 9.70 -7.12
C MET A 234 17.81 8.68 -6.09
N THR A 235 19.12 8.54 -5.84
CA THR A 235 19.69 7.54 -4.93
C THR A 235 20.61 8.19 -3.90
N ALA A 236 20.73 7.54 -2.74
CA ALA A 236 21.69 7.96 -1.72
C ALA A 236 23.13 7.96 -2.25
N VAL A 237 23.51 6.97 -3.07
CA VAL A 237 24.86 6.91 -3.66
C VAL A 237 25.11 8.05 -4.64
N GLY A 238 24.12 8.44 -5.44
CA GLY A 238 24.19 9.60 -6.32
C GLY A 238 24.34 10.90 -5.56
N ARG A 239 23.55 11.10 -4.49
CA ARG A 239 23.66 12.28 -3.61
C ARG A 239 25.03 12.38 -2.93
N ILE A 240 25.55 11.27 -2.42
CA ILE A 240 26.88 11.22 -1.81
C ILE A 240 27.95 11.53 -2.86
N ALA A 241 27.85 10.99 -4.07
CA ALA A 241 28.78 11.30 -5.16
C ALA A 241 28.75 12.79 -5.53
N LEU A 242 27.56 13.40 -5.61
CA LEU A 242 27.41 14.83 -5.83
C LEU A 242 28.03 15.65 -4.70
N ALA A 243 27.78 15.28 -3.43
CA ALA A 243 28.39 15.96 -2.29
C ALA A 243 29.92 15.91 -2.31
N ARG A 244 30.52 14.77 -2.66
CA ARG A 244 31.98 14.66 -2.86
C ARG A 244 32.48 15.61 -3.94
N ALA A 245 31.77 15.70 -5.06
CA ALA A 245 32.13 16.61 -6.16
C ALA A 245 32.00 18.09 -5.76
N LEU A 246 30.99 18.45 -4.96
CA LEU A 246 30.80 19.79 -4.42
C LEU A 246 31.93 20.18 -3.45
N VAL A 247 32.33 19.28 -2.54
CA VAL A 247 33.50 19.48 -1.66
C VAL A 247 34.77 19.67 -2.48
N ALA A 248 35.01 18.83 -3.49
CA ALA A 248 36.18 18.93 -4.36
C ALA A 248 36.23 20.26 -5.15
N THR A 249 35.08 20.90 -5.36
CA THR A 249 34.95 22.21 -6.04
C THR A 249 34.73 23.37 -5.06
N LYS A 250 35.03 23.17 -3.77
CA LYS A 250 34.97 24.17 -2.68
C LYS A 250 33.57 24.73 -2.41
N LYS A 251 32.51 24.01 -2.80
CA LYS A 251 31.10 24.35 -2.53
C LYS A 251 30.61 23.69 -1.24
N HIS A 252 31.24 24.04 -0.12
CA HIS A 252 31.03 23.35 1.16
C HIS A 252 29.60 23.46 1.70
N ASP A 253 28.93 24.61 1.54
CA ASP A 253 27.57 24.80 2.04
C ASP A 253 26.55 23.95 1.28
N GLU A 254 26.68 23.87 -0.05
CA GLU A 254 25.85 23.00 -0.90
C GLU A 254 26.07 21.52 -0.53
N ALA A 255 27.32 21.11 -0.32
CA ALA A 255 27.64 19.76 0.11
C ALA A 255 27.08 19.44 1.50
N ALA A 256 27.18 20.38 2.44
CA ALA A 256 26.67 20.20 3.79
C ALA A 256 25.14 20.06 3.80
N ALA A 257 24.42 20.90 3.04
CA ALA A 257 22.97 20.79 2.89
C ALA A 257 22.59 19.40 2.36
N LEU A 258 23.24 18.95 1.28
CA LEU A 258 22.95 17.67 0.66
C LEU A 258 23.25 16.48 1.59
N ILE A 259 24.40 16.47 2.26
CA ILE A 259 24.77 15.38 3.18
C ILE A 259 23.86 15.32 4.39
N ARG A 260 23.39 16.46 4.92
CA ARG A 260 22.40 16.47 5.99
C ARG A 260 21.09 15.83 5.55
N THR A 261 20.62 16.12 4.33
CA THR A 261 19.46 15.43 3.74
C THR A 261 19.71 13.92 3.64
N VAL A 262 20.84 13.48 3.07
CA VAL A 262 21.18 12.04 3.00
C VAL A 262 21.18 11.40 4.39
N TRP A 263 21.77 12.09 5.37
CA TRP A 263 21.88 11.58 6.73
C TRP A 263 20.53 11.52 7.46
N ARG A 264 19.67 12.50 7.26
CA ARG A 264 18.33 12.52 7.87
C ARG A 264 17.40 11.53 7.18
N GLU A 265 17.36 11.51 5.86
CA GLU A 265 16.23 10.96 5.09
C GLU A 265 16.52 9.65 4.34
N ASP A 266 17.78 9.30 4.06
CA ASP A 266 18.09 8.09 3.30
C ASP A 266 18.26 6.85 4.17
N ASN A 267 17.93 5.69 3.60
CA ASN A 267 18.28 4.38 4.18
C ASN A 267 19.69 4.03 3.71
N LEU A 268 20.67 4.16 4.60
CA LEU A 268 22.07 3.85 4.29
C LEU A 268 22.39 2.40 4.67
N SER A 269 23.19 1.73 3.83
CA SER A 269 23.87 0.50 4.25
C SER A 269 24.91 0.84 5.33
N ALA A 270 25.32 -0.15 6.13
CA ALA A 270 26.35 0.06 7.14
C ALA A 270 27.66 0.64 6.55
N THR A 271 28.02 0.21 5.34
CA THR A 271 29.18 0.71 4.61
C THR A 271 29.02 2.18 4.21
N LEU A 272 27.87 2.57 3.67
CA LEU A 272 27.60 3.96 3.30
C LEU A 272 27.50 4.87 4.53
N GLU A 273 26.88 4.39 5.61
CA GLU A 273 26.81 5.15 6.87
C GLU A 273 28.22 5.41 7.44
N ALA A 274 29.08 4.39 7.45
CA ALA A 274 30.46 4.54 7.91
C ALA A 274 31.26 5.51 7.01
N SER A 275 31.09 5.43 5.69
CA SER A 275 31.72 6.34 4.73
C SER A 275 31.27 7.78 4.93
N VAL A 276 29.96 8.03 5.07
CA VAL A 276 29.46 9.39 5.33
C VAL A 276 29.97 9.91 6.68
N GLY A 277 29.96 9.08 7.72
CA GLY A 277 30.47 9.44 9.04
C GLY A 277 31.98 9.71 9.07
N ALA A 278 32.76 9.11 8.17
CA ALA A 278 34.20 9.35 8.07
C ALA A 278 34.54 10.58 7.21
N GLU A 279 33.83 10.76 6.10
CA GLU A 279 34.15 11.80 5.09
C GLU A 279 33.50 13.16 5.39
N PHE A 280 32.36 13.17 6.09
CA PHE A 280 31.53 14.36 6.26
C PHE A 280 31.16 14.65 7.72
N ALA A 281 31.91 14.11 8.69
CA ALA A 281 31.65 14.31 10.13
C ALA A 281 31.45 15.79 10.48
N ASP A 282 32.35 16.65 9.99
CA ASP A 282 32.35 18.10 10.28
C ASP A 282 31.18 18.85 9.64
N LEU A 283 30.47 18.23 8.70
CA LEU A 283 29.28 18.82 8.06
C LEU A 283 27.99 18.45 8.79
N LEU A 284 28.01 17.42 9.64
CA LEU A 284 26.87 16.94 10.42
C LEU A 284 26.80 17.63 11.79
N ARG A 285 25.57 17.88 12.24
CA ARG A 285 25.25 18.54 13.50
C ARG A 285 24.47 17.63 14.43
N SER A 286 24.40 18.00 15.71
CA SER A 286 23.56 17.32 16.71
C SER A 286 22.10 17.17 16.26
N GLU A 287 21.55 18.19 15.59
CA GLU A 287 20.17 18.19 15.11
C GLU A 287 19.94 17.15 14.01
N ASP A 288 20.96 16.90 13.17
CA ASP A 288 20.90 15.87 12.13
C ASP A 288 20.84 14.46 12.74
N HIS A 289 21.62 14.22 13.79
CA HIS A 289 21.57 12.96 14.55
C HIS A 289 20.24 12.79 15.27
N ARG A 290 19.69 13.86 15.85
CA ARG A 290 18.36 13.86 16.50
C ARG A 290 17.25 13.55 15.50
N ALA A 291 17.26 14.18 14.32
CA ALA A 291 16.27 13.91 13.28
C ALA A 291 16.37 12.46 12.75
N ARG A 292 17.59 11.96 12.52
CA ARG A 292 17.82 10.56 12.12
C ARG A 292 17.35 9.57 13.20
N MET A 293 17.58 9.88 14.48
CA MET A 293 17.07 9.09 15.61
C MET A 293 15.54 9.01 15.57
N GLU A 294 14.85 10.14 15.45
CA GLU A 294 13.39 10.19 15.47
C GLU A 294 12.78 9.43 14.28
N ARG A 295 13.32 9.60 13.08
CA ARG A 295 12.93 8.82 11.90
C ARG A 295 13.08 7.31 12.13
N TYR A 296 14.17 6.87 12.76
CA TYR A 296 14.33 5.44 13.09
C TYR A 296 13.37 4.96 14.17
N ILE A 297 12.96 5.82 15.12
CA ILE A 297 11.88 5.48 16.05
C ILE A 297 10.57 5.25 15.29
N PHE A 298 10.18 6.14 14.38
CA PHE A 298 8.94 5.99 13.59
C PHE A 298 8.96 4.73 12.70
N LYS A 299 10.14 4.37 12.17
CA LYS A 299 10.35 3.13 11.40
C LYS A 299 10.46 1.86 12.27
N GLU A 300 10.34 1.97 13.59
CA GLU A 300 10.51 0.87 14.54
C GLU A 300 11.92 0.23 14.54
N GLU A 301 12.93 0.93 13.99
CA GLU A 301 14.33 0.48 13.90
C GLU A 301 15.15 0.88 15.16
N ILE A 302 14.72 0.39 16.33
CA ILE A 302 15.20 0.87 17.64
C ILE A 302 16.72 0.78 17.83
N ALA A 303 17.37 -0.26 17.30
CA ALA A 303 18.84 -0.39 17.40
C ALA A 303 19.57 0.76 16.69
N LYS A 304 19.08 1.17 15.50
CA LYS A 304 19.64 2.31 14.78
C LYS A 304 19.29 3.63 15.45
N ALA A 305 18.07 3.73 16.01
CA ALA A 305 17.68 4.90 16.80
C ALA A 305 18.62 5.11 18.00
N LEU A 306 18.97 4.06 18.74
CA LEU A 306 19.94 4.15 19.84
C LEU A 306 21.33 4.59 19.37
N GLY A 307 21.81 4.08 18.24
CA GLY A 307 23.09 4.50 17.65
C GLY A 307 23.10 5.95 17.15
N ALA A 308 21.96 6.50 16.75
CA ALA A 308 21.81 7.92 16.44
C ALA A 308 21.66 8.79 17.70
N ALA A 309 20.96 8.28 18.72
CA ALA A 309 20.72 8.97 19.99
C ALA A 309 22.01 9.33 20.73
N SER A 310 23.00 8.44 20.74
CA SER A 310 24.30 8.70 21.38
C SER A 310 25.04 9.89 20.76
N ARG A 311 24.82 10.17 19.47
CA ARG A 311 25.39 11.31 18.73
C ARG A 311 24.51 12.56 18.79
N ALA A 312 23.22 12.41 19.10
CA ALA A 312 22.27 13.51 19.22
C ALA A 312 22.45 14.31 20.52
N GLY A 313 23.00 13.68 21.58
CA GLY A 313 23.34 14.33 22.85
C GLY A 313 22.88 13.55 24.08
N ALA A 314 23.24 14.06 25.25
CA ALA A 314 22.94 13.41 26.53
C ALA A 314 21.42 13.29 26.78
N GLY A 315 20.97 12.09 27.15
CA GLY A 315 19.59 11.80 27.52
C GLY A 315 18.70 11.23 26.41
N TYR A 316 19.10 11.33 25.13
CA TYR A 316 18.29 10.82 24.02
C TYR A 316 18.15 9.29 24.04
N GLU A 317 19.12 8.54 24.55
CA GLU A 317 18.97 7.08 24.72
C GLU A 317 17.83 6.71 25.68
N ALA A 318 17.65 7.49 26.75
CA ALA A 318 16.54 7.30 27.68
C ALA A 318 15.20 7.59 26.99
N LEU A 319 15.15 8.62 26.14
CA LEU A 319 13.97 8.96 25.36
C LEU A 319 13.60 7.87 24.34
N VAL A 320 14.58 7.30 23.62
CA VAL A 320 14.35 6.16 22.71
C VAL A 320 13.80 4.95 23.47
N LYS A 321 14.36 4.63 24.64
CA LYS A 321 13.86 3.53 25.50
C LYS A 321 12.44 3.78 25.98
N ALA A 322 12.11 5.02 26.38
CA ALA A 322 10.76 5.40 26.77
C ALA A 322 9.77 5.29 25.59
N ARG A 323 10.14 5.80 24.40
CA ARG A 323 9.34 5.66 23.16
C ARG A 323 9.03 4.19 22.85
N GLN A 324 10.06 3.34 22.87
CA GLN A 324 9.89 1.90 22.63
C GLN A 324 8.94 1.26 23.66
N ALA A 325 9.07 1.63 24.93
CA ALA A 325 8.22 1.10 26.00
C ALA A 325 6.75 1.50 25.82
N VAL A 326 6.48 2.76 25.47
CA VAL A 326 5.12 3.26 25.17
C VAL A 326 4.52 2.52 23.97
N GLU A 327 5.30 2.37 22.89
CA GLU A 327 4.86 1.69 21.68
C GLU A 327 4.48 0.22 21.94
N LYS A 328 5.32 -0.48 22.72
CA LYS A 328 5.10 -1.88 23.13
C LYS A 328 4.08 -2.05 24.25
N LYS A 329 3.53 -0.96 24.81
CA LYS A 329 2.66 -0.98 26.00
C LYS A 329 3.30 -1.70 27.19
N ALA A 330 4.60 -1.50 27.39
CA ALA A 330 5.32 -2.13 28.48
C ALA A 330 4.82 -1.64 29.85
N ALA A 331 4.82 -2.52 30.85
CA ALA A 331 4.34 -2.18 32.20
C ALA A 331 5.17 -1.04 32.85
N ASN A 332 6.46 -0.94 32.53
CA ASN A 332 7.36 0.11 33.00
C ASN A 332 7.39 1.36 32.11
N ALA A 333 6.52 1.48 31.09
CA ALA A 333 6.54 2.61 30.16
C ALA A 333 6.40 3.97 30.87
N LYS A 334 5.54 4.05 31.90
CA LYS A 334 5.39 5.26 32.71
C LYS A 334 6.68 5.62 33.44
N ALA A 335 7.30 4.65 34.10
CA ALA A 335 8.55 4.87 34.83
C ALA A 335 9.68 5.32 33.89
N LEU A 336 9.76 4.75 32.69
CA LEU A 336 10.74 5.16 31.67
C LEU A 336 10.48 6.55 31.12
N LEU A 337 9.22 6.93 30.90
CA LEU A 337 8.85 8.30 30.54
C LEU A 337 9.25 9.30 31.63
N ASP A 338 8.92 9.00 32.89
CA ASP A 338 9.25 9.87 34.04
C ASP A 338 10.76 10.00 34.26
N ALA A 339 11.55 8.99 33.87
CA ALA A 339 13.01 8.98 33.92
C ALA A 339 13.70 9.74 32.79
N VAL A 340 12.97 10.20 31.76
CA VAL A 340 13.55 11.06 30.71
C VAL A 340 14.01 12.38 31.34
N PRO A 341 15.25 12.85 31.07
CA PRO A 341 15.76 14.10 31.64
C PRO A 341 14.86 15.30 31.35
N LYS A 342 14.69 16.19 32.35
CA LYS A 342 13.74 17.32 32.29
C LYS A 342 13.98 18.26 31.10
N GLN A 343 15.22 18.44 30.66
CA GLN A 343 15.55 19.27 29.50
C GLN A 343 14.93 18.75 28.19
N LEU A 344 14.62 17.44 28.10
CA LEU A 344 13.98 16.83 26.94
C LEU A 344 12.44 16.80 27.06
N HIS A 345 11.83 17.31 28.13
CA HIS A 345 10.36 17.26 28.27
C HIS A 345 9.63 18.18 27.29
N LYS A 346 10.34 19.11 26.65
CA LYS A 346 9.83 19.94 25.55
C LYS A 346 10.22 19.41 24.17
N ASP A 347 11.03 18.35 24.09
CA ASP A 347 11.38 17.73 22.82
C ASP A 347 10.12 17.10 22.19
N SER A 348 9.96 17.27 20.87
CA SER A 348 8.76 16.79 20.17
C SER A 348 8.56 15.28 20.35
N SER A 349 9.65 14.50 20.39
CA SER A 349 9.59 13.05 20.59
C SER A 349 9.03 12.66 21.96
N TYR A 350 9.34 13.43 23.01
CA TYR A 350 8.79 13.21 24.35
C TYR A 350 7.30 13.55 24.42
N LEU A 351 6.89 14.69 23.84
CA LEU A 351 5.49 15.09 23.78
C LEU A 351 4.64 14.06 23.02
N PHE A 352 5.15 13.56 21.90
CA PHE A 352 4.54 12.46 21.15
C PHE A 352 4.36 11.21 22.02
N ALA A 353 5.42 10.80 22.74
CA ALA A 353 5.38 9.65 23.63
C ALA A 353 4.35 9.80 24.75
N ARG A 354 4.25 10.99 25.34
CA ARG A 354 3.28 11.33 26.39
C ARG A 354 1.84 11.25 25.88
N ALA A 355 1.58 11.85 24.72
CA ALA A 355 0.25 11.82 24.10
C ALA A 355 -0.15 10.38 23.74
N GLN A 356 0.76 9.62 23.14
CA GLN A 356 0.53 8.23 22.77
C GLN A 356 0.29 7.34 24.00
N PHE A 357 1.04 7.54 25.09
CA PHE A 357 0.84 6.83 26.35
C PHE A 357 -0.57 7.08 26.91
N ALA A 358 -0.97 8.35 27.05
CA ALA A 358 -2.29 8.73 27.55
C ALA A 358 -3.43 8.19 26.67
N ARG A 359 -3.31 8.31 25.33
CA ARG A 359 -4.31 7.77 24.40
C ARG A 359 -4.48 6.25 24.57
N ARG A 360 -3.37 5.53 24.73
CA ARG A 360 -3.37 4.06 24.92
C ARG A 360 -3.93 3.64 26.27
N ALA A 361 -3.88 4.51 27.27
CA ALA A 361 -4.56 4.37 28.56
C ALA A 361 -6.04 4.80 28.52
N ASN A 362 -6.60 5.10 27.34
CA ASN A 362 -7.95 5.63 27.15
C ASN A 362 -8.20 7.01 27.80
N GLN A 363 -7.14 7.79 28.00
CA GLN A 363 -7.17 9.15 28.56
C GLN A 363 -7.05 10.17 27.43
N ALA A 364 -8.14 10.38 26.69
CA ALA A 364 -8.11 11.17 25.45
C ALA A 364 -7.88 12.67 25.71
N ALA A 365 -8.44 13.23 26.78
CA ALA A 365 -8.24 14.63 27.15
C ALA A 365 -6.80 14.90 27.59
N GLU A 366 -6.19 13.99 28.36
CA GLU A 366 -4.78 14.06 28.74
C GLU A 366 -3.85 13.90 27.53
N ALA A 367 -4.22 13.05 26.57
CA ALA A 367 -3.50 12.93 25.32
C ALA A 367 -3.55 14.24 24.51
N ALA A 368 -4.73 14.87 24.42
CA ALA A 368 -4.88 16.17 23.78
C ALA A 368 -4.07 17.26 24.49
N LYS A 369 -4.06 17.28 25.83
CA LYS A 369 -3.25 18.21 26.62
C LYS A 369 -1.75 18.05 26.35
N ALA A 370 -1.27 16.82 26.19
CA ALA A 370 0.12 16.57 25.80
C ALA A 370 0.45 17.10 24.39
N MET A 371 -0.56 17.23 23.50
CA MET A 371 -0.41 17.78 22.15
C MET A 371 -0.48 19.31 22.09
N GLU A 372 -0.98 20.01 23.10
CA GLU A 372 -1.11 21.48 23.08
C GLU A 372 0.25 22.20 22.97
N GLY A 373 1.30 21.61 23.54
CA GLY A 373 2.66 22.13 23.47
C GLY A 373 3.48 21.60 22.29
N ALA A 374 2.89 20.78 21.41
CA ALA A 374 3.61 20.19 20.31
C ALA A 374 3.96 21.23 19.24
N PRO A 375 5.19 21.20 18.68
CA PRO A 375 5.56 22.09 17.60
C PRO A 375 4.71 21.79 16.35
N ARG A 376 4.73 22.73 15.40
CA ARG A 376 4.06 22.61 14.10
C ARG A 376 5.02 22.71 12.93
N ASP A 377 6.27 23.01 13.22
CA ASP A 377 7.35 23.10 12.24
C ASP A 377 7.74 21.69 11.78
N PRO A 378 7.58 21.36 10.48
CA PRO A 378 7.97 20.07 9.91
C PRO A 378 9.40 19.65 10.27
N ASP A 379 10.34 20.59 10.30
CA ASP A 379 11.75 20.31 10.60
C ASP A 379 11.96 19.80 12.04
N ILE A 380 11.05 20.17 12.95
CA ILE A 380 11.06 19.72 14.35
C ILE A 380 10.26 18.42 14.52
N LEU A 381 9.19 18.25 13.74
CA LEU A 381 8.34 17.06 13.78
C LEU A 381 9.02 15.84 13.19
N VAL A 382 9.90 16.03 12.19
CA VAL A 382 10.62 15.00 11.41
C VAL A 382 9.70 14.14 10.54
N ASP A 383 8.51 13.83 11.03
CA ASP A 383 7.45 13.12 10.31
C ASP A 383 6.08 13.67 10.74
N GLY A 384 5.69 14.82 10.20
CA GLY A 384 4.40 15.45 10.49
C GLY A 384 3.19 14.58 10.14
N ASP A 385 3.35 13.61 9.24
CA ASP A 385 2.30 12.65 8.90
C ASP A 385 2.04 11.66 10.06
N GLU A 386 3.08 11.15 10.73
CA GLU A 386 2.93 10.34 11.95
C GLU A 386 2.31 11.14 13.11
N TRP A 387 2.62 12.42 13.22
CA TRP A 387 1.95 13.34 14.15
C TRP A 387 0.47 13.49 13.84
N TRP A 388 0.12 13.66 12.56
CA TRP A 388 -1.25 13.68 12.11
C TRP A 388 -1.98 12.37 12.47
N VAL A 389 -1.36 11.21 12.25
CA VAL A 389 -1.95 9.91 12.60
C VAL A 389 -2.31 9.86 14.08
N GLU A 390 -1.39 10.26 14.98
CA GLU A 390 -1.65 10.26 16.42
C GLU A 390 -2.75 11.28 16.80
N ARG A 391 -2.73 12.50 16.23
CA ARG A 391 -3.78 13.51 16.43
C ARG A 391 -5.16 13.02 15.98
N ARG A 392 -5.26 12.39 14.81
CA ARG A 392 -6.50 11.80 14.29
C ARG A 392 -7.05 10.73 15.24
N LEU A 393 -6.19 9.89 15.80
CA LEU A 393 -6.61 8.87 16.77
C LEU A 393 -7.11 9.49 18.09
N ILE A 394 -6.49 10.57 18.55
CA ILE A 394 -6.95 11.32 19.73
C ILE A 394 -8.29 12.01 19.45
N ALA A 395 -8.40 12.73 18.33
CA ALA A 395 -9.62 13.42 17.91
C ALA A 395 -10.80 12.46 17.81
N ARG A 396 -10.62 11.28 17.20
CA ARG A 396 -11.67 10.25 17.13
C ARG A 396 -12.12 9.73 18.49
N LYS A 397 -11.19 9.52 19.43
CA LYS A 397 -11.56 9.13 20.80
C LYS A 397 -12.33 10.23 21.53
N LEU A 398 -11.98 11.49 21.31
CA LEU A 398 -12.71 12.63 21.86
C LEU A 398 -14.12 12.75 21.25
N LEU A 399 -14.27 12.51 19.95
CA LEU A 399 -15.60 12.41 19.30
C LEU A 399 -16.45 11.31 19.95
N ASP A 400 -15.89 10.12 20.13
CA ASP A 400 -16.61 9.01 20.76
C ASP A 400 -16.96 9.29 22.24
N ALA A 401 -16.18 10.16 22.91
CA ALA A 401 -16.46 10.64 24.27
C ALA A 401 -17.42 11.85 24.32
N GLY A 402 -17.83 12.40 23.17
CA GLY A 402 -18.72 13.58 23.09
C GLY A 402 -18.03 14.94 23.23
N ASP A 403 -16.70 15.00 23.34
CA ASP A 403 -15.95 16.26 23.43
C ASP A 403 -15.57 16.78 22.03
N PHE A 404 -16.58 17.25 21.30
CA PHE A 404 -16.43 17.68 19.91
C PHE A 404 -15.54 18.91 19.75
N LYS A 405 -15.54 19.82 20.73
CA LYS A 405 -14.72 21.04 20.69
C LYS A 405 -13.25 20.70 20.81
N LEU A 406 -12.87 19.84 21.75
CA LEU A 406 -11.48 19.40 21.88
C LEU A 406 -11.07 18.52 20.70
N ALA A 407 -11.96 17.66 20.20
CA ALA A 407 -11.70 16.85 19.01
C ALA A 407 -11.36 17.72 17.79
N TYR A 408 -12.16 18.77 17.54
CA TYR A 408 -11.91 19.75 16.50
C TYR A 408 -10.55 20.44 16.68
N LYS A 409 -10.27 20.97 17.88
CA LYS A 409 -9.00 21.66 18.16
C LYS A 409 -7.79 20.78 17.87
N VAL A 410 -7.82 19.51 18.30
CA VAL A 410 -6.71 18.56 18.06
C VAL A 410 -6.53 18.28 16.56
N ALA A 411 -7.62 18.12 15.82
CA ALA A 411 -7.59 17.85 14.38
C ALA A 411 -7.15 19.06 13.54
N ALA A 412 -7.62 20.27 13.88
CA ALA A 412 -7.27 21.50 13.18
C ALA A 412 -5.78 21.89 13.31
N GLU A 413 -5.08 21.32 14.29
CA GLU A 413 -3.65 21.56 14.55
C GLU A 413 -2.74 20.42 14.04
N HIS A 414 -3.12 19.76 12.94
CA HIS A 414 -2.58 18.45 12.52
C HIS A 414 -1.07 18.35 12.26
N GLY A 415 -0.44 19.35 11.63
CA GLY A 415 0.98 19.29 11.24
C GLY A 415 1.32 18.34 10.08
N GLY A 416 0.34 17.69 9.45
CA GLY A 416 0.55 16.85 8.25
C GLY A 416 1.29 17.55 7.10
N GLU A 417 2.24 16.86 6.49
CA GLU A 417 3.22 17.42 5.55
C GLU A 417 2.92 17.04 4.09
N THR A 418 2.52 15.80 3.85
CA THR A 418 2.19 15.36 2.50
C THR A 418 0.84 15.92 2.06
N ASP A 419 0.64 16.10 0.75
CA ASP A 419 -0.67 16.47 0.20
C ASP A 419 -1.77 15.53 0.70
N ALA A 420 -1.49 14.23 0.80
CA ALA A 420 -2.44 13.23 1.29
C ALA A 420 -2.80 13.44 2.77
N ALA A 421 -1.81 13.66 3.63
CA ALA A 421 -2.04 13.92 5.05
C ALA A 421 -2.78 15.25 5.27
N ARG A 422 -2.40 16.31 4.54
CA ARG A 422 -3.11 17.60 4.57
C ARG A 422 -4.56 17.45 4.16
N VAL A 423 -4.85 16.78 3.04
CA VAL A 423 -6.23 16.52 2.60
C VAL A 423 -7.02 15.79 3.69
N GLU A 424 -6.46 14.73 4.29
CA GLU A 424 -7.17 13.97 5.31
C GLU A 424 -7.41 14.81 6.57
N ALA A 425 -6.42 15.60 6.98
CA ALA A 425 -6.48 16.39 8.19
C ALA A 425 -7.48 17.54 8.10
N GLU A 426 -7.40 18.31 7.00
CA GLU A 426 -8.35 19.36 6.69
C GLU A 426 -9.76 18.80 6.53
N PHE A 427 -9.92 17.68 5.82
CA PHE A 427 -11.19 16.98 5.77
C PHE A 427 -11.72 16.64 7.18
N HIS A 428 -10.88 16.08 8.06
CA HIS A 428 -11.33 15.64 9.37
C HIS A 428 -11.74 16.83 10.25
N ALA A 429 -10.96 17.91 10.26
CA ALA A 429 -11.30 19.13 10.99
C ALA A 429 -12.61 19.75 10.49
N GLY A 430 -12.77 19.89 9.16
CA GLY A 430 -13.99 20.39 8.53
C GLY A 430 -15.20 19.49 8.79
N TRP A 431 -15.03 18.17 8.76
CA TRP A 431 -16.09 17.21 9.05
C TRP A 431 -16.56 17.28 10.51
N ILE A 432 -15.63 17.45 11.46
CA ILE A 432 -15.99 17.66 12.87
C ILE A 432 -16.77 18.97 13.03
N ALA A 433 -16.27 20.07 12.45
CA ALA A 433 -16.92 21.37 12.50
C ALA A 433 -18.35 21.31 11.91
N LEU A 434 -18.51 20.69 10.75
CA LEU A 434 -19.79 20.61 10.07
C LEU A 434 -20.80 19.71 10.79
N ARG A 435 -20.37 18.50 11.20
CA ARG A 435 -21.28 17.42 11.59
C ARG A 435 -21.49 17.30 13.09
N PHE A 436 -20.55 17.78 13.89
CA PHE A 436 -20.61 17.66 15.35
C PHE A 436 -20.71 19.02 16.04
N LEU A 437 -20.14 20.08 15.46
CA LEU A 437 -20.29 21.45 15.96
C LEU A 437 -21.44 22.22 15.28
N ASN A 438 -22.02 21.67 14.20
CA ASN A 438 -23.05 22.32 13.37
C ASN A 438 -22.63 23.71 12.87
N ASP A 439 -21.33 23.88 12.58
CA ASP A 439 -20.76 25.17 12.17
C ASP A 439 -20.24 25.08 10.72
N PRO A 440 -21.12 25.33 9.72
CA PRO A 440 -20.70 25.31 8.32
C PRO A 440 -19.72 26.42 7.97
N LYS A 441 -19.71 27.54 8.71
CA LYS A 441 -18.76 28.65 8.48
C LYS A 441 -17.35 28.26 8.89
N LEU A 442 -17.22 27.53 10.00
CA LEU A 442 -15.95 26.98 10.46
C LEU A 442 -15.47 25.83 9.57
N ALA A 443 -16.39 25.02 9.04
CA ALA A 443 -16.05 23.87 8.20
C ALA A 443 -15.59 24.24 6.78
N ALA A 444 -16.19 25.28 6.18
CA ALA A 444 -15.91 25.68 4.80
C ALA A 444 -14.43 25.93 4.47
N PRO A 445 -13.64 26.70 5.25
CA PRO A 445 -12.22 26.92 4.94
C PRO A 445 -11.39 25.63 5.00
N HIS A 446 -11.71 24.69 5.88
CA HIS A 446 -11.04 23.40 5.94
C HIS A 446 -11.27 22.58 4.67
N PHE A 447 -12.53 22.47 4.21
CA PHE A 447 -12.78 21.74 2.96
C PHE A 447 -12.18 22.44 1.73
N ALA A 448 -12.03 23.77 1.74
CA ALA A 448 -11.31 24.50 0.71
C ALA A 448 -9.80 24.19 0.74
N ALA A 449 -9.16 24.23 1.91
CA ALA A 449 -7.76 23.85 2.06
C ALA A 449 -7.50 22.39 1.65
N ALA A 450 -8.44 21.49 1.96
CA ALA A 450 -8.41 20.11 1.48
C ALA A 450 -8.49 20.04 -0.06
N ALA A 451 -9.31 20.88 -0.70
CA ALA A 451 -9.41 20.94 -2.15
C ALA A 451 -8.12 21.46 -2.81
N ASP A 452 -7.47 22.47 -2.22
CA ASP A 452 -6.21 23.04 -2.73
C ASP A 452 -5.03 22.05 -2.64
N ALA A 453 -4.99 21.27 -1.56
CA ALA A 453 -4.02 20.19 -1.37
C ALA A 453 -4.33 18.95 -2.24
N ALA A 454 -5.57 18.77 -2.70
CA ALA A 454 -5.97 17.58 -3.45
C ALA A 454 -5.45 17.58 -4.89
N LYS A 455 -4.46 16.72 -5.17
CA LYS A 455 -3.90 16.54 -6.53
C LYS A 455 -4.56 15.43 -7.36
N MET A 456 -5.35 14.57 -6.72
CA MET A 456 -5.89 13.36 -7.36
C MET A 456 -7.43 13.44 -7.45
N PRO A 457 -8.06 12.92 -8.51
CA PRO A 457 -9.52 12.97 -8.69
C PRO A 457 -10.32 12.46 -7.48
N MET A 458 -9.84 11.40 -6.81
CA MET A 458 -10.49 10.89 -5.61
C MET A 458 -10.53 11.92 -4.48
N SER A 459 -9.38 12.53 -4.13
CA SER A 459 -9.34 13.52 -3.04
C SER A 459 -10.04 14.81 -3.43
N GLN A 460 -9.95 15.22 -4.70
CA GLN A 460 -10.65 16.39 -5.24
C GLN A 460 -12.16 16.22 -5.10
N SER A 461 -12.71 15.08 -5.57
CA SER A 461 -14.14 14.80 -5.48
C SER A 461 -14.65 14.79 -4.03
N ARG A 462 -13.87 14.26 -3.08
CA ARG A 462 -14.20 14.28 -1.65
C ARG A 462 -14.25 15.71 -1.12
N ALA A 463 -13.19 16.49 -1.31
CA ALA A 463 -13.13 17.85 -0.79
C ALA A 463 -14.27 18.71 -1.36
N LEU A 464 -14.49 18.64 -2.68
CA LEU A 464 -15.57 19.35 -3.37
C LEU A 464 -16.97 18.89 -2.90
N TYR A 465 -17.20 17.59 -2.74
CA TYR A 465 -18.47 17.09 -2.20
C TYR A 465 -18.76 17.67 -0.81
N TRP A 466 -17.75 17.72 0.06
CA TRP A 466 -17.90 18.24 1.41
C TRP A 466 -17.98 19.78 1.47
N GLN A 467 -17.35 20.51 0.54
CA GLN A 467 -17.65 21.94 0.31
C GLN A 467 -19.12 22.14 -0.07
N GLY A 468 -19.66 21.27 -0.93
CA GLY A 468 -21.08 21.27 -1.28
C GLY A 468 -21.99 21.03 -0.08
N ARG A 469 -21.65 20.06 0.79
CA ARG A 469 -22.37 19.78 2.04
C ARG A 469 -22.30 20.95 3.04
N ALA A 470 -21.15 21.62 3.15
CA ALA A 470 -21.00 22.79 4.01
C ALA A 470 -21.84 23.98 3.51
N ALA A 471 -21.84 24.24 2.20
CA ALA A 471 -22.68 25.27 1.59
C ALA A 471 -24.19 24.96 1.73
N GLU A 472 -24.60 23.70 1.55
CA GLU A 472 -25.97 23.22 1.78
C GLU A 472 -26.41 23.49 3.22
N ALA A 473 -25.57 23.18 4.21
CA ALA A 473 -25.83 23.45 5.62
C ALA A 473 -25.84 24.95 5.97
N ALA A 474 -25.11 25.78 5.20
CA ALA A 474 -25.15 27.24 5.34
C ALA A 474 -26.36 27.90 4.69
N GLY A 475 -27.21 27.13 3.98
CA GLY A 475 -28.35 27.66 3.21
C GLY A 475 -27.97 28.24 1.85
N ASP A 476 -26.73 28.08 1.39
CA ASP A 476 -26.27 28.53 0.07
C ASP A 476 -26.42 27.42 -0.98
N ALA A 477 -27.64 27.27 -1.49
CA ALA A 477 -27.96 26.27 -2.49
C ALA A 477 -27.17 26.47 -3.80
N ALA A 478 -26.88 27.71 -4.18
CA ALA A 478 -26.17 28.00 -5.43
C ALA A 478 -24.70 27.54 -5.35
N ALA A 479 -24.01 27.86 -4.25
CA ALA A 479 -22.65 27.38 -4.02
C ALA A 479 -22.62 25.86 -3.87
N ALA A 480 -23.58 25.27 -3.16
CA ALA A 480 -23.67 23.81 -3.00
C ALA A 480 -23.75 23.10 -4.35
N GLN A 481 -24.66 23.54 -5.23
CA GLN A 481 -24.81 23.01 -6.59
C GLN A 481 -23.53 23.21 -7.43
N GLY A 482 -22.86 24.36 -7.29
CA GLY A 482 -21.57 24.62 -7.94
C GLY A 482 -20.48 23.62 -7.55
N PHE A 483 -20.34 23.31 -6.27
CA PHE A 483 -19.38 22.32 -5.77
C PHE A 483 -19.75 20.89 -6.16
N TYR A 484 -21.03 20.52 -6.09
CA TYR A 484 -21.48 19.19 -6.51
C TYR A 484 -21.23 18.95 -8.00
N ARG A 485 -21.45 19.94 -8.88
CA ARG A 485 -21.10 19.82 -10.31
C ARG A 485 -19.62 19.55 -10.53
N LYS A 486 -18.74 20.25 -9.81
CA LYS A 486 -17.29 20.03 -9.91
C LYS A 486 -16.89 18.63 -9.42
N ALA A 487 -17.45 18.17 -8.30
CA ALA A 487 -17.20 16.83 -7.79
C ALA A 487 -17.72 15.74 -8.74
N ALA A 488 -18.90 15.94 -9.35
CA ALA A 488 -19.57 14.96 -10.21
C ALA A 488 -18.83 14.64 -11.51
N ILE A 489 -17.89 15.49 -11.96
CA ILE A 489 -16.98 15.21 -13.09
C ILE A 489 -16.12 13.96 -12.79
N HIS A 490 -15.85 13.68 -11.51
CA HIS A 490 -15.10 12.51 -11.08
C HIS A 490 -16.03 11.30 -10.81
N SER A 491 -16.90 10.98 -11.76
CA SER A 491 -17.98 9.98 -11.64
C SER A 491 -17.51 8.54 -11.39
N GLY A 492 -16.23 8.24 -11.62
CA GLY A 492 -15.61 6.96 -11.26
C GLY A 492 -15.31 6.77 -9.77
N PHE A 493 -15.49 7.80 -8.93
CA PHE A 493 -15.15 7.80 -7.51
C PHE A 493 -16.35 8.06 -6.61
N PHE A 494 -16.36 7.47 -5.41
CA PHE A 494 -17.47 7.48 -4.45
C PHE A 494 -18.10 8.86 -4.26
N TYR A 495 -17.28 9.86 -3.94
CA TYR A 495 -17.77 11.22 -3.68
C TYR A 495 -18.24 11.95 -4.94
N GLY A 496 -17.68 11.65 -6.12
CA GLY A 496 -18.19 12.15 -7.38
C GLY A 496 -19.55 11.54 -7.73
N GLN A 497 -19.75 10.25 -7.44
CA GLN A 497 -21.05 9.58 -7.60
C GLN A 497 -22.10 10.15 -6.63
N LEU A 498 -21.73 10.42 -5.37
CA LEU A 498 -22.61 11.07 -4.40
C LEU A 498 -22.97 12.50 -4.81
N ALA A 499 -22.01 13.26 -5.32
CA ALA A 499 -22.24 14.60 -5.82
C ALA A 499 -23.20 14.58 -7.02
N ARG A 500 -23.03 13.63 -7.94
CA ARG A 500 -23.96 13.44 -9.06
C ARG A 500 -25.39 13.21 -8.57
N ALA A 501 -25.58 12.35 -7.57
CA ALA A 501 -26.90 12.07 -7.01
C ALA A 501 -27.56 13.26 -6.26
N LYS A 502 -26.82 14.35 -6.03
CA LYS A 502 -27.33 15.62 -5.49
C LYS A 502 -27.73 16.62 -6.58
N LEU A 503 -27.44 16.32 -7.84
CA LEU A 503 -27.75 17.17 -8.97
C LEU A 503 -29.01 16.66 -9.69
N PRO A 504 -29.71 17.53 -10.44
CA PRO A 504 -30.77 17.13 -11.36
C PRO A 504 -30.31 16.10 -12.40
N ASP A 505 -31.20 15.19 -12.79
CA ASP A 505 -30.93 14.08 -13.73
C ASP A 505 -30.66 14.53 -15.18
N ASP A 506 -31.04 15.76 -15.53
CA ASP A 506 -30.93 16.35 -16.87
C ASP A 506 -29.56 16.98 -17.18
N LEU A 507 -28.61 16.92 -16.25
CA LEU A 507 -27.25 17.39 -16.50
C LEU A 507 -26.49 16.38 -17.37
N ASP A 508 -25.98 16.87 -18.51
CA ASP A 508 -25.06 16.18 -19.43
C ASP A 508 -23.66 16.00 -18.80
N ILE A 509 -23.62 15.33 -17.65
CA ILE A 509 -22.41 14.81 -17.05
C ILE A 509 -22.36 13.35 -17.50
N PRO A 510 -21.44 12.95 -18.39
CA PRO A 510 -21.41 11.56 -18.82
C PRO A 510 -21.02 10.65 -17.64
N VAL A 511 -21.83 9.62 -17.39
CA VAL A 511 -21.36 8.41 -16.72
C VAL A 511 -20.53 7.71 -17.79
N VAL A 512 -19.23 7.96 -17.84
CA VAL A 512 -18.41 7.64 -19.02
C VAL A 512 -18.25 6.13 -19.18
N THR A 513 -19.25 5.48 -19.79
CA THR A 513 -19.10 4.19 -20.45
C THR A 513 -18.32 4.42 -21.75
N GLY A 514 -17.00 4.61 -21.61
CA GLY A 514 -16.11 5.11 -22.66
C GLY A 514 -16.45 4.60 -24.07
N ALA A 515 -16.80 5.53 -24.95
CA ALA A 515 -16.77 5.30 -26.39
C ALA A 515 -15.37 4.83 -26.78
N ILE A 516 -15.28 3.87 -27.69
CA ILE A 516 -14.00 3.37 -28.17
C ILE A 516 -13.39 4.48 -29.03
N ALA A 517 -12.40 5.20 -28.51
CA ALA A 517 -11.62 6.09 -29.34
C ALA A 517 -10.95 5.27 -30.46
N PRO A 518 -11.07 5.68 -31.74
CA PRO A 518 -10.37 5.01 -32.83
C PRO A 518 -8.87 5.01 -32.55
N ARG A 519 -8.23 3.84 -32.71
CA ARG A 519 -6.77 3.77 -32.56
C ARG A 519 -6.11 4.43 -33.77
N PRO A 520 -5.20 5.39 -33.58
CA PRO A 520 -4.48 5.96 -34.70
C PRO A 520 -3.51 4.91 -35.27
N ALA A 521 -3.35 4.90 -36.59
CA ALA A 521 -2.43 3.98 -37.29
C ALA A 521 -0.96 4.13 -36.81
N THR A 522 -0.61 5.30 -36.25
CA THR A 522 0.71 5.56 -35.67
C THR A 522 1.10 4.59 -34.55
N LEU A 523 0.13 3.94 -33.89
CA LEU A 523 0.42 2.97 -32.82
C LEU A 523 0.95 1.63 -33.33
N GLU A 524 0.80 1.31 -34.62
CA GLU A 524 1.33 0.06 -35.20
C GLU A 524 2.84 -0.07 -34.97
N ASN A 525 3.56 1.04 -35.04
CA ASN A 525 5.01 1.14 -34.88
C ASN A 525 5.44 1.72 -33.54
N ASP A 526 4.54 1.81 -32.55
CA ASP A 526 4.89 2.29 -31.21
C ASP A 526 5.93 1.36 -30.56
N ARG A 527 7.14 1.88 -30.37
CA ARG A 527 8.30 1.11 -29.88
C ARG A 527 8.04 0.50 -28.50
N ALA A 528 7.36 1.23 -27.62
CA ALA A 528 7.11 0.79 -26.25
C ALA A 528 6.03 -0.31 -26.20
N LEU A 529 4.95 -0.17 -26.96
CA LEU A 529 3.91 -1.19 -27.07
C LEU A 529 4.45 -2.46 -27.73
N ARG A 530 5.20 -2.33 -28.82
CA ARG A 530 5.87 -3.47 -29.50
C ARG A 530 6.83 -4.19 -28.55
N ALA A 531 7.61 -3.45 -27.76
CA ALA A 531 8.52 -4.04 -26.77
C ALA A 531 7.79 -4.79 -25.65
N VAL A 532 6.70 -4.22 -25.12
CA VAL A 532 5.85 -4.90 -24.12
C VAL A 532 5.25 -6.17 -24.71
N ASP A 533 4.71 -6.12 -25.93
CA ASP A 533 4.15 -7.29 -26.59
C ASP A 533 5.19 -8.41 -26.77
N LEU A 534 6.40 -8.05 -27.21
CA LEU A 534 7.50 -9.00 -27.37
C LEU A 534 7.91 -9.65 -26.04
N LEU A 535 8.07 -8.88 -24.96
CA LEU A 535 8.38 -9.43 -23.64
C LEU A 535 7.27 -10.39 -23.17
N LEU A 536 6.00 -10.01 -23.34
CA LEU A 536 4.88 -10.86 -22.98
C LEU A 536 4.82 -12.13 -23.86
N ALA A 537 5.19 -12.05 -25.14
CA ALA A 537 5.27 -13.21 -26.05
C ALA A 537 6.39 -14.17 -25.63
N LEU A 538 7.51 -13.65 -25.12
CA LEU A 538 8.63 -14.42 -24.57
C LEU A 538 8.37 -14.99 -23.17
N GLY A 539 7.24 -14.65 -22.53
CA GLY A 539 6.95 -15.04 -21.15
C GLY A 539 7.66 -14.20 -20.09
N GLU A 540 8.31 -13.10 -20.48
CA GLU A 540 9.14 -12.23 -19.66
C GLU A 540 8.31 -11.20 -18.87
N ARG A 541 7.38 -11.70 -18.05
CA ARG A 541 6.40 -10.87 -17.31
C ARG A 541 7.04 -9.88 -16.35
N ASP A 542 8.11 -10.27 -15.66
CA ASP A 542 8.81 -9.41 -14.69
C ASP A 542 9.54 -8.24 -15.37
N LEU A 543 10.00 -8.44 -16.62
CA LEU A 543 10.55 -7.36 -17.41
C LEU A 543 9.42 -6.46 -17.93
N ALA A 544 8.38 -7.06 -18.51
CA ALA A 544 7.23 -6.35 -19.09
C ALA A 544 6.55 -5.44 -18.06
N ILE A 545 6.37 -5.91 -16.82
CA ILE A 545 5.59 -5.19 -15.81
C ILE A 545 6.21 -3.84 -15.43
N SER A 546 7.54 -3.72 -15.45
CA SER A 546 8.23 -2.45 -15.22
C SER A 546 7.93 -1.42 -16.33
N MET A 547 7.82 -1.86 -17.59
CA MET A 547 7.44 -1.00 -18.71
C MET A 547 5.95 -0.67 -18.69
N ILE A 548 5.09 -1.66 -18.40
CA ILE A 548 3.63 -1.50 -18.26
C ILE A 548 3.32 -0.47 -17.18
N TYR A 549 3.88 -0.65 -15.98
CA TYR A 549 3.72 0.29 -14.88
C TYR A 549 4.16 1.68 -15.29
N ASP A 550 5.30 1.76 -15.98
CA ASP A 550 5.84 3.06 -16.32
C ASP A 550 5.02 3.83 -17.35
N LEU A 551 4.63 3.14 -18.42
CA LEU A 551 3.71 3.68 -19.42
C LEU A 551 2.43 4.16 -18.75
N ALA A 552 1.82 3.34 -17.90
CA ALA A 552 0.62 3.70 -17.15
C ALA A 552 0.83 4.92 -16.23
N ALA A 553 1.97 5.00 -15.55
CA ALA A 553 2.27 6.05 -14.60
C ALA A 553 2.64 7.38 -15.26
N ARG A 554 3.19 7.38 -16.48
CA ARG A 554 3.75 8.61 -17.09
C ARG A 554 3.22 8.98 -18.47
N SER A 555 2.72 8.03 -19.27
CA SER A 555 2.25 8.35 -20.62
C SER A 555 1.08 9.33 -20.57
N GLY A 556 1.16 10.43 -21.32
CA GLY A 556 0.05 11.37 -21.52
C GLY A 556 -0.88 10.98 -22.66
N SER A 557 -0.57 9.92 -23.41
CA SER A 557 -1.34 9.49 -24.58
C SER A 557 -2.44 8.52 -24.16
N GLU A 558 -3.69 9.00 -24.15
CA GLU A 558 -4.87 8.16 -23.92
C GLU A 558 -4.94 6.99 -24.91
N ALA A 559 -4.63 7.24 -26.19
CA ALA A 559 -4.62 6.21 -27.23
C ALA A 559 -3.57 5.12 -26.96
N GLN A 560 -2.35 5.50 -26.53
CA GLN A 560 -1.30 4.54 -26.19
C GLN A 560 -1.69 3.70 -24.96
N LEU A 561 -2.26 4.33 -23.94
CA LEU A 561 -2.71 3.62 -22.73
C LEU A 561 -3.90 2.69 -22.99
N ALA A 562 -4.86 3.12 -23.82
CA ALA A 562 -5.96 2.28 -24.25
C ALA A 562 -5.45 1.07 -25.06
N ALA A 563 -4.51 1.27 -25.98
CA ALA A 563 -3.89 0.20 -26.75
C ALA A 563 -3.08 -0.78 -25.86
N LEU A 564 -2.36 -0.26 -24.85
CA LEU A 564 -1.69 -1.09 -23.83
C LEU A 564 -2.71 -1.93 -23.06
N GLY A 565 -3.81 -1.32 -22.62
CA GLY A 565 -4.89 -2.03 -21.93
C GLY A 565 -5.54 -3.10 -22.81
N ASP A 566 -5.77 -2.82 -24.09
CA ASP A 566 -6.35 -3.79 -25.02
C ASP A 566 -5.40 -4.95 -25.34
N LEU A 567 -4.09 -4.67 -25.46
CA LEU A 567 -3.05 -5.68 -25.61
C LEU A 567 -3.05 -6.67 -24.43
N LEU A 568 -3.12 -6.14 -23.21
CA LEU A 568 -3.18 -6.94 -21.98
C LEU A 568 -4.50 -7.72 -21.87
N ALA A 569 -5.62 -7.11 -22.28
CA ALA A 569 -6.94 -7.75 -22.30
C ALA A 569 -7.00 -8.93 -23.29
N ALA A 570 -6.38 -8.81 -24.47
CA ALA A 570 -6.27 -9.89 -25.45
C ALA A 570 -5.52 -11.10 -24.88
N ARG A 571 -4.57 -10.88 -23.97
CA ARG A 571 -3.83 -11.93 -23.25
C ARG A 571 -4.55 -12.47 -22.01
N GLY A 572 -5.73 -11.95 -21.68
CA GLY A 572 -6.53 -12.38 -20.54
C GLY A 572 -6.01 -11.92 -19.18
N ASP A 573 -5.15 -10.91 -19.12
CA ASP A 573 -4.58 -10.41 -17.87
C ASP A 573 -5.43 -9.26 -17.30
N ALA A 574 -6.52 -9.62 -16.61
CA ALA A 574 -7.42 -8.63 -16.01
C ALA A 574 -6.71 -7.76 -14.95
N ARG A 575 -5.69 -8.30 -14.27
CA ARG A 575 -4.91 -7.59 -13.26
C ARG A 575 -4.05 -6.50 -13.88
N ALA A 576 -3.33 -6.81 -14.95
CA ALA A 576 -2.52 -5.83 -15.66
C ALA A 576 -3.39 -4.75 -16.32
N VAL A 577 -4.54 -5.12 -16.87
CA VAL A 577 -5.53 -4.16 -17.42
C VAL A 577 -6.00 -3.20 -16.34
N LEU A 578 -6.42 -3.73 -15.18
CA LEU A 578 -6.83 -2.93 -14.02
C LEU A 578 -5.71 -2.00 -13.54
N LEU A 579 -4.45 -2.46 -13.50
CA LEU A 579 -3.31 -1.63 -13.12
C LEU A 579 -3.18 -0.40 -14.03
N VAL A 580 -3.20 -0.61 -15.35
CA VAL A 580 -3.11 0.48 -16.35
C VAL A 580 -4.27 1.45 -16.18
N GLY A 581 -5.50 0.92 -16.15
CA GLY A 581 -6.71 1.73 -15.99
C GLY A 581 -6.72 2.56 -14.70
N LYS A 582 -6.34 1.95 -13.57
CA LYS A 582 -6.33 2.61 -12.27
C LYS A 582 -5.31 3.75 -12.21
N LEU A 583 -4.09 3.54 -12.71
CA LEU A 583 -3.04 4.57 -12.72
C LEU A 583 -3.41 5.73 -13.64
N ALA A 584 -4.00 5.45 -14.79
CA ALA A 584 -4.47 6.49 -15.71
C ALA A 584 -5.62 7.32 -15.10
N MET A 585 -6.65 6.66 -14.53
CA MET A 585 -7.76 7.36 -13.87
C MET A 585 -7.29 8.20 -12.67
N GLN A 586 -6.30 7.73 -11.93
CA GLN A 586 -5.67 8.48 -10.84
C GLN A 586 -5.02 9.79 -11.29
N ARG A 587 -4.63 9.86 -12.57
CA ARG A 587 -4.05 11.05 -13.21
C ARG A 587 -5.09 11.87 -14.00
N GLY A 588 -6.36 11.48 -13.97
CA GLY A 588 -7.42 12.12 -14.75
C GLY A 588 -7.44 11.75 -16.24
N VAL A 589 -6.69 10.72 -16.66
CA VAL A 589 -6.74 10.21 -18.04
C VAL A 589 -7.87 9.20 -18.16
N ASN A 590 -8.77 9.39 -19.13
CA ASN A 590 -9.99 8.62 -19.23
C ASN A 590 -9.80 7.32 -20.02
N ILE A 591 -9.48 6.25 -19.32
CA ILE A 591 -9.53 4.87 -19.83
C ILE A 591 -10.35 3.99 -18.89
N GLU A 592 -11.50 4.51 -18.46
CA GLU A 592 -12.37 3.91 -17.44
C GLU A 592 -12.67 2.42 -17.71
N ARG A 593 -12.93 2.07 -18.97
CA ARG A 593 -13.12 0.67 -19.39
C ARG A 593 -12.03 -0.27 -18.87
N HIS A 594 -10.77 0.14 -18.95
CA HIS A 594 -9.62 -0.66 -18.52
C HIS A 594 -9.47 -0.66 -17.00
N ALA A 595 -9.98 0.36 -16.31
CA ALA A 595 -10.02 0.39 -14.85
C ALA A 595 -11.11 -0.52 -14.24
N PHE A 596 -12.04 -1.00 -15.08
CA PHE A 596 -13.15 -1.89 -14.72
C PHE A 596 -13.30 -3.06 -15.72
N PRO A 597 -12.31 -3.98 -15.78
CA PRO A 597 -12.36 -5.13 -16.68
C PRO A 597 -13.50 -6.08 -16.29
N THR A 598 -14.33 -6.45 -17.26
CA THR A 598 -15.53 -7.31 -17.06
C THR A 598 -15.27 -8.80 -17.25
N PHE A 599 -14.01 -9.17 -17.49
CA PHE A 599 -13.58 -10.54 -17.76
C PHE A 599 -12.69 -11.12 -16.64
N GLY A 600 -12.54 -10.39 -15.54
CA GLY A 600 -11.71 -10.80 -14.40
C GLY A 600 -12.39 -11.80 -13.47
N VAL A 601 -13.72 -11.93 -13.53
CA VAL A 601 -14.48 -12.97 -12.85
C VAL A 601 -14.93 -13.99 -13.90
N PRO A 602 -14.56 -15.27 -13.79
CA PRO A 602 -15.03 -16.31 -14.72
C PRO A 602 -16.52 -16.59 -14.48
N ALA A 603 -17.18 -17.23 -15.46
CA ALA A 603 -18.52 -17.77 -15.24
C ALA A 603 -18.52 -18.83 -14.13
N TYR A 604 -19.54 -18.83 -13.29
CA TYR A 604 -19.72 -19.79 -12.20
C TYR A 604 -21.21 -20.01 -11.92
N GLU A 605 -21.56 -21.17 -11.36
CA GLU A 605 -22.93 -21.46 -10.94
C GLU A 605 -23.19 -20.81 -9.57
N SER A 606 -24.13 -19.85 -9.50
CA SER A 606 -24.44 -19.18 -8.24
C SER A 606 -25.24 -20.07 -7.29
N LEU A 607 -24.87 -20.08 -6.01
CA LEU A 607 -25.62 -20.79 -4.95
C LEU A 607 -26.70 -19.91 -4.31
N THR A 608 -26.86 -18.67 -4.79
CA THR A 608 -27.83 -17.68 -4.30
C THR A 608 -28.34 -16.79 -5.43
N ASP A 609 -29.58 -16.34 -5.32
CA ASP A 609 -30.24 -15.37 -6.20
C ASP A 609 -30.14 -13.92 -5.67
N ARG A 610 -29.52 -13.72 -4.49
CA ARG A 610 -29.49 -12.42 -3.80
C ARG A 610 -28.32 -11.50 -4.20
N VAL A 611 -27.35 -12.02 -4.95
CA VAL A 611 -26.10 -11.31 -5.24
C VAL A 611 -26.04 -10.92 -6.71
N GLU A 612 -25.89 -9.63 -6.95
CA GLU A 612 -25.65 -9.07 -8.27
C GLU A 612 -24.25 -9.42 -8.78
N THR A 613 -24.13 -9.81 -10.06
CA THR A 613 -22.84 -10.02 -10.72
C THR A 613 -21.89 -8.81 -10.61
N PRO A 614 -22.37 -7.54 -10.72
CA PRO A 614 -21.58 -6.35 -10.40
C PRO A 614 -20.92 -6.34 -9.00
N ILE A 615 -21.58 -6.84 -7.95
CA ILE A 615 -21.01 -6.89 -6.59
C ILE A 615 -19.80 -7.83 -6.57
N VAL A 616 -19.91 -8.99 -7.23
CA VAL A 616 -18.80 -9.96 -7.28
C VAL A 616 -17.58 -9.38 -7.98
N HIS A 617 -17.77 -8.62 -9.07
CA HIS A 617 -16.69 -7.89 -9.73
C HIS A 617 -16.11 -6.78 -8.85
N ALA A 618 -16.95 -6.02 -8.15
CA ALA A 618 -16.53 -4.95 -7.26
C ALA A 618 -15.65 -5.46 -6.10
N ILE A 619 -16.06 -6.59 -5.50
CA ILE A 619 -15.31 -7.28 -4.44
C ILE A 619 -14.02 -7.88 -5.00
N ALA A 620 -14.07 -8.66 -6.09
CA ALA A 620 -12.87 -9.26 -6.69
C ALA A 620 -11.81 -8.22 -7.11
N ARG A 621 -12.26 -7.07 -7.63
CA ARG A 621 -11.39 -5.92 -7.92
C ARG A 621 -10.68 -5.42 -6.67
N GLN A 622 -11.41 -5.30 -5.57
CA GLN A 622 -10.91 -4.71 -4.32
C GLN A 622 -10.04 -5.70 -3.51
N GLU A 623 -10.39 -6.98 -3.53
CA GLU A 623 -9.75 -8.02 -2.73
C GLU A 623 -8.44 -8.54 -3.33
N SER A 624 -8.45 -8.88 -4.63
CA SER A 624 -7.28 -9.51 -5.26
C SER A 624 -6.79 -8.81 -6.53
N ALA A 625 -7.45 -7.72 -6.94
CA ALA A 625 -7.21 -7.11 -8.24
C ALA A 625 -7.33 -8.14 -9.39
N PHE A 626 -8.27 -9.09 -9.25
CA PHE A 626 -8.49 -10.23 -10.15
C PHE A 626 -7.39 -11.29 -10.18
N ASP A 627 -6.50 -11.35 -9.19
CA ASP A 627 -5.55 -12.46 -9.05
C ASP A 627 -6.23 -13.69 -8.40
N PRO A 628 -6.41 -14.81 -9.13
CA PRO A 628 -7.02 -16.01 -8.57
C PRO A 628 -6.08 -16.78 -7.63
N LYS A 629 -4.78 -16.46 -7.62
CA LYS A 629 -3.76 -17.12 -6.80
C LYS A 629 -3.38 -16.31 -5.57
N ALA A 630 -4.01 -15.16 -5.34
CA ALA A 630 -3.69 -14.28 -4.22
C ALA A 630 -3.84 -15.00 -2.87
N VAL A 631 -2.83 -14.85 -2.01
CA VAL A 631 -2.86 -15.31 -0.62
C VAL A 631 -2.41 -14.17 0.28
N SER A 632 -3.29 -13.68 1.16
CA SER A 632 -2.92 -12.64 2.11
C SER A 632 -2.04 -13.18 3.22
N HIS A 633 -1.37 -12.28 3.95
CA HIS A 633 -0.59 -12.65 5.13
C HIS A 633 -1.45 -13.34 6.22
N ALA A 634 -2.72 -12.95 6.34
CA ALA A 634 -3.69 -13.58 7.25
C ALA A 634 -4.21 -14.94 6.74
N GLY A 635 -3.88 -15.32 5.50
CA GLY A 635 -4.28 -16.59 4.89
C GLY A 635 -5.59 -16.55 4.12
N ALA A 636 -6.10 -15.37 3.77
CA ALA A 636 -7.23 -15.19 2.86
C ALA A 636 -6.83 -15.60 1.43
N ARG A 637 -7.74 -16.24 0.66
CA ARG A 637 -7.38 -16.97 -0.56
C ARG A 637 -8.22 -16.61 -1.78
N GLY A 638 -7.52 -16.47 -2.90
CA GLY A 638 -8.06 -16.38 -4.25
C GLY A 638 -8.77 -15.09 -4.59
N LEU A 639 -9.62 -15.18 -5.61
CA LEU A 639 -10.28 -14.06 -6.28
C LEU A 639 -11.06 -13.14 -5.33
N MET A 640 -11.79 -13.71 -4.37
CA MET A 640 -12.61 -12.98 -3.41
C MET A 640 -11.98 -12.97 -2.00
N GLN A 641 -10.71 -13.36 -1.87
CA GLN A 641 -9.96 -13.41 -0.60
C GLN A 641 -10.74 -14.06 0.56
N LEU A 642 -11.20 -15.29 0.34
CA LEU A 642 -11.93 -16.02 1.37
C LEU A 642 -10.98 -16.61 2.43
N MET A 643 -11.32 -16.39 3.70
CA MET A 643 -10.69 -17.13 4.79
C MET A 643 -11.11 -18.61 4.73
N PRO A 644 -10.19 -19.57 4.91
CA PRO A 644 -10.51 -21.00 4.87
C PRO A 644 -11.67 -21.42 5.79
N ALA A 645 -11.74 -20.85 6.99
CA ALA A 645 -12.83 -21.09 7.94
C ALA A 645 -14.18 -20.59 7.40
N THR A 646 -14.22 -19.35 6.90
CA THR A 646 -15.42 -18.75 6.29
C THR A 646 -15.89 -19.54 5.08
N ALA A 647 -14.97 -19.93 4.18
CA ALA A 647 -15.30 -20.71 2.99
C ALA A 647 -15.90 -22.08 3.35
N ARG A 648 -15.35 -22.76 4.37
CA ARG A 648 -15.90 -24.04 4.85
C ARG A 648 -17.30 -23.90 5.43
N VAL A 649 -17.52 -22.89 6.28
CA VAL A 649 -18.83 -22.63 6.88
C VAL A 649 -19.87 -22.32 5.80
N THR A 650 -19.49 -21.47 4.83
CA THR A 650 -20.35 -21.09 3.71
C THR A 650 -20.70 -22.31 2.85
N ALA A 651 -19.70 -23.09 2.43
CA ALA A 651 -19.91 -24.30 1.64
C ALA A 651 -20.88 -25.27 2.34
N ASN A 652 -20.68 -25.53 3.64
CA ASN A 652 -21.57 -26.39 4.42
C ASN A 652 -23.01 -25.84 4.47
N ARG A 653 -23.20 -24.53 4.65
CA ARG A 653 -24.52 -23.90 4.72
C ARG A 653 -25.28 -24.03 3.41
N PHE A 654 -24.60 -23.82 2.29
CA PHE A 654 -25.18 -23.95 0.95
C PHE A 654 -25.12 -25.38 0.39
N LYS A 655 -24.74 -26.37 1.22
CA LYS A 655 -24.61 -27.79 0.84
C LYS A 655 -23.69 -28.01 -0.38
N ALA A 656 -22.69 -27.16 -0.55
CA ALA A 656 -21.66 -27.28 -1.57
C ALA A 656 -20.42 -28.02 -1.02
N PRO A 657 -19.69 -28.77 -1.86
CA PRO A 657 -18.46 -29.43 -1.43
C PRO A 657 -17.37 -28.40 -1.12
N PHE A 658 -16.70 -28.56 0.02
CA PHE A 658 -15.57 -27.71 0.39
C PHE A 658 -14.24 -28.33 -0.02
N ASP A 659 -13.47 -27.59 -0.83
CA ASP A 659 -12.08 -27.86 -1.16
C ASP A 659 -11.20 -26.62 -0.90
N LEU A 660 -10.16 -26.77 -0.07
CA LEU A 660 -9.24 -25.68 0.29
C LEU A 660 -8.30 -25.30 -0.86
N GLY A 661 -7.83 -26.28 -1.65
CA GLY A 661 -6.90 -26.05 -2.75
C GLY A 661 -7.56 -25.29 -3.90
N ARG A 662 -8.82 -25.62 -4.19
CA ARG A 662 -9.64 -24.95 -5.20
C ARG A 662 -9.85 -23.46 -4.93
N LEU A 663 -9.72 -22.99 -3.68
CA LEU A 663 -9.78 -21.55 -3.39
C LEU A 663 -8.71 -20.74 -4.14
N THR A 664 -7.57 -21.32 -4.52
CA THR A 664 -6.50 -20.64 -5.27
C THR A 664 -6.22 -21.20 -6.66
N SER A 665 -6.68 -22.42 -6.96
CA SER A 665 -6.51 -23.04 -8.28
C SER A 665 -7.73 -22.90 -9.20
N ASP A 666 -8.91 -22.60 -8.65
CA ASP A 666 -10.17 -22.53 -9.37
C ASP A 666 -10.91 -21.22 -9.03
N ALA A 667 -10.77 -20.24 -9.91
CA ALA A 667 -11.37 -18.92 -9.73
C ALA A 667 -12.90 -18.94 -9.75
N ALA A 668 -13.52 -19.88 -10.50
CA ALA A 668 -14.97 -20.02 -10.56
C ALA A 668 -15.52 -20.59 -9.26
N TYR A 669 -14.84 -21.59 -8.68
CA TYR A 669 -15.18 -22.10 -7.34
C TYR A 669 -15.01 -21.03 -6.26
N ASN A 670 -13.92 -20.26 -6.30
CA ASN A 670 -13.73 -19.16 -5.34
C ASN A 670 -14.85 -18.10 -5.46
N ALA A 671 -15.23 -17.74 -6.70
CA ALA A 671 -16.36 -16.83 -6.96
C ALA A 671 -17.70 -17.40 -6.49
N GLN A 672 -17.96 -18.69 -6.70
CA GLN A 672 -19.17 -19.38 -6.25
C GLN A 672 -19.31 -19.32 -4.73
N ILE A 673 -18.28 -19.72 -3.98
CA ILE A 673 -18.32 -19.70 -2.51
C ILE A 673 -18.35 -18.26 -1.98
N GLY A 674 -17.63 -17.33 -2.61
CA GLY A 674 -17.61 -15.93 -2.17
C GLY A 674 -18.94 -15.21 -2.43
N SER A 675 -19.58 -15.49 -3.56
CA SER A 675 -20.96 -15.05 -3.86
C SER A 675 -21.95 -15.62 -2.83
N ALA A 676 -21.85 -16.90 -2.50
CA ALA A 676 -22.68 -17.50 -1.44
C ALA A 676 -22.48 -16.80 -0.08
N HIS A 677 -21.24 -16.49 0.29
CA HIS A 677 -20.94 -15.76 1.52
C HIS A 677 -21.52 -14.34 1.52
N LEU A 678 -21.46 -13.63 0.39
CA LEU A 678 -22.15 -12.34 0.24
C LEU A 678 -23.66 -12.48 0.39
N GLY A 679 -24.25 -13.55 -0.14
CA GLY A 679 -25.66 -13.89 0.04
C GLY A 679 -26.03 -14.04 1.51
N ASP A 680 -25.22 -14.73 2.30
CA ASP A 680 -25.38 -14.83 3.76
C ASP A 680 -25.36 -13.46 4.43
N LEU A 681 -24.37 -12.63 4.13
CA LEU A 681 -24.26 -11.30 4.73
C LEU A 681 -25.45 -10.41 4.35
N LEU A 682 -25.92 -10.47 3.10
CA LEU A 682 -27.12 -9.74 2.67
C LEU A 682 -28.34 -10.18 3.46
N ASN A 683 -28.45 -11.46 3.82
CA ASN A 683 -29.53 -11.96 4.68
C ASN A 683 -29.40 -11.40 6.10
N ASP A 684 -28.21 -11.52 6.68
CA ASP A 684 -27.93 -11.13 8.06
C ASP A 684 -28.14 -9.63 8.29
N TRP A 685 -27.89 -8.80 7.26
CA TRP A 685 -27.96 -7.33 7.35
C TRP A 685 -29.16 -6.72 6.63
N GLY A 686 -30.16 -7.54 6.26
CA GLY A 686 -31.41 -7.06 5.67
C GLY A 686 -31.23 -6.34 4.33
N GLY A 687 -30.22 -6.74 3.56
CA GLY A 687 -29.91 -6.18 2.24
C GLY A 687 -29.06 -4.91 2.24
N SER A 688 -28.67 -4.38 3.42
CA SER A 688 -27.86 -3.16 3.51
C SER A 688 -26.43 -3.35 3.01
N TYR A 689 -26.08 -2.71 1.89
CA TYR A 689 -24.75 -2.82 1.30
C TYR A 689 -23.64 -2.24 2.17
N ILE A 690 -23.89 -1.12 2.84
CA ILE A 690 -22.91 -0.51 3.74
C ILE A 690 -22.49 -1.52 4.83
N LEU A 691 -23.48 -2.12 5.48
CA LEU A 691 -23.24 -3.10 6.55
C LEU A 691 -22.63 -4.40 6.02
N VAL A 692 -23.07 -4.87 4.85
CA VAL A 692 -22.51 -6.06 4.19
C VAL A 692 -21.04 -5.88 3.83
N PHE A 693 -20.67 -4.78 3.17
CA PHE A 693 -19.28 -4.54 2.76
C PHE A 693 -18.39 -4.30 3.98
N ALA A 694 -18.91 -3.61 5.01
CA ALA A 694 -18.21 -3.47 6.28
C ALA A 694 -18.01 -4.83 6.97
N ALA A 695 -19.02 -5.70 6.96
CA ALA A 695 -18.95 -7.03 7.58
C ALA A 695 -18.05 -7.99 6.81
N TYR A 696 -18.02 -7.91 5.48
CA TYR A 696 -17.12 -8.71 4.65
C TYR A 696 -15.65 -8.43 5.01
N ASN A 697 -15.28 -7.15 5.16
CA ASN A 697 -13.90 -6.76 5.45
C ASN A 697 -13.53 -6.84 6.94
N ALA A 698 -14.39 -6.36 7.84
CA ALA A 698 -14.07 -6.25 9.27
C ALA A 698 -14.75 -7.30 10.15
N GLY A 699 -15.63 -8.13 9.60
CA GLY A 699 -16.43 -9.10 10.34
C GLY A 699 -17.66 -8.48 11.02
N SER A 700 -18.74 -9.24 11.08
CA SER A 700 -20.04 -8.80 11.62
C SER A 700 -19.98 -8.29 13.07
N GLN A 701 -19.06 -8.78 13.89
CA GLN A 701 -18.93 -8.35 15.29
C GLN A 701 -18.42 -6.90 15.43
N ASN A 702 -17.57 -6.43 14.51
CA ASN A 702 -17.15 -5.03 14.53
C ASN A 702 -18.28 -4.13 14.03
N VAL A 703 -19.00 -4.56 13.00
CA VAL A 703 -20.18 -3.82 12.51
C VAL A 703 -21.23 -3.62 13.60
N LYS A 704 -21.54 -4.65 14.40
CA LYS A 704 -22.44 -4.52 15.56
C LYS A 704 -21.98 -3.44 16.53
N LYS A 705 -20.70 -3.44 16.93
CA LYS A 705 -20.13 -2.41 17.81
C LYS A 705 -20.25 -1.00 17.23
N TRP A 706 -20.11 -0.85 15.92
CA TRP A 706 -20.23 0.44 15.26
C TRP A 706 -21.68 0.90 15.16
N ILE A 707 -22.63 -0.03 14.97
CA ILE A 707 -24.06 0.27 15.08
C ILE A 707 -24.39 0.75 16.50
N ASP A 708 -23.93 0.01 17.52
CA ASP A 708 -24.19 0.36 18.93
C ASP A 708 -23.60 1.73 19.29
N ALA A 709 -22.42 2.06 18.76
CA ALA A 709 -21.75 3.32 19.06
C ALA A 709 -22.32 4.50 18.25
N TYR A 710 -22.70 4.28 16.99
CA TYR A 710 -22.90 5.35 16.00
C TYR A 710 -24.32 5.44 15.45
N GLY A 711 -25.20 4.52 15.84
CA GLY A 711 -26.53 4.33 15.27
C GLY A 711 -26.51 3.35 14.09
N ASP A 712 -27.69 2.81 13.77
CA ASP A 712 -27.88 1.92 12.62
C ASP A 712 -28.01 2.75 11.33
N PRO A 713 -27.14 2.60 10.32
CA PRO A 713 -27.21 3.39 9.08
C PRO A 713 -28.43 3.04 8.22
N ARG A 714 -29.23 2.03 8.60
CA ARG A 714 -30.54 1.74 8.01
C ARG A 714 -31.65 2.61 8.58
N ASP A 715 -31.43 3.26 9.71
CA ASP A 715 -32.36 4.26 10.26
C ASP A 715 -32.18 5.58 9.47
N PRO A 716 -33.25 6.16 8.89
CA PRO A 716 -33.19 7.44 8.19
C PRO A 716 -32.66 8.61 9.03
N SER A 717 -32.67 8.53 10.36
CA SER A 717 -32.07 9.56 11.22
C SER A 717 -30.54 9.52 11.27
N VAL A 718 -29.94 8.42 10.83
CA VAL A 718 -28.48 8.25 10.77
C VAL A 718 -28.02 8.56 9.34
N ASP A 719 -27.18 9.59 9.19
CA ASP A 719 -26.57 9.89 7.89
C ASP A 719 -25.59 8.77 7.53
N ALA A 720 -25.92 8.02 6.47
CA ALA A 720 -25.15 6.88 6.01
C ALA A 720 -23.69 7.23 5.64
N ILE A 721 -23.45 8.45 5.13
CA ILE A 721 -22.11 8.89 4.74
C ILE A 721 -21.29 9.21 5.99
N ASP A 722 -21.90 9.87 6.98
CA ASP A 722 -21.25 10.08 8.29
C ASP A 722 -20.96 8.74 8.97
N TRP A 723 -21.87 7.78 8.91
CA TRP A 723 -21.66 6.46 9.48
C TRP A 723 -20.44 5.76 8.86
N ILE A 724 -20.32 5.80 7.52
CA ILE A 724 -19.13 5.30 6.81
C ILE A 724 -17.89 6.04 7.29
N GLU A 725 -17.92 7.38 7.37
CA GLU A 725 -16.79 8.18 7.83
C GLU A 725 -16.41 7.91 9.30
N ARG A 726 -17.37 7.52 10.14
CA ARG A 726 -17.12 7.13 11.53
C ARG A 726 -16.42 5.79 11.70
N ILE A 727 -16.52 4.85 10.74
CA ILE A 727 -15.85 3.53 10.80
C ILE A 727 -14.39 3.71 11.28
N PRO A 728 -13.96 3.14 12.43
CA PRO A 728 -12.65 3.44 13.02
C PRO A 728 -11.48 2.90 12.21
N PHE A 729 -11.68 1.78 11.54
CA PHE A 729 -10.67 1.16 10.69
C PHE A 729 -10.60 1.90 9.37
N THR A 730 -9.47 2.60 9.14
CA THR A 730 -9.23 3.36 7.90
C THR A 730 -9.35 2.44 6.68
N GLU A 731 -8.83 1.22 6.79
CA GLU A 731 -8.94 0.18 5.75
C GLU A 731 -10.41 -0.12 5.42
N THR A 732 -11.23 -0.43 6.42
CA THR A 732 -12.65 -0.76 6.22
C THR A 732 -13.46 0.41 5.70
N ARG A 733 -13.20 1.64 6.19
CA ARG A 733 -13.85 2.85 5.68
C ARG A 733 -13.60 3.02 4.19
N ASN A 734 -12.33 2.95 3.79
CA ASN A 734 -11.95 3.04 2.40
C ASN A 734 -12.53 1.87 1.60
N TYR A 735 -12.52 0.65 2.16
CA TYR A 735 -13.08 -0.54 1.53
C TYR A 735 -14.55 -0.35 1.17
N VAL A 736 -15.38 0.11 2.12
CA VAL A 736 -16.81 0.35 1.86
C VAL A 736 -17.00 1.38 0.74
N GLN A 737 -16.28 2.50 0.79
CA GLN A 737 -16.34 3.54 -0.26
C GLN A 737 -15.92 2.98 -1.63
N ARG A 738 -14.83 2.19 -1.68
CA ARG A 738 -14.31 1.56 -2.90
C ARG A 738 -15.25 0.50 -3.47
N VAL A 739 -15.85 -0.35 -2.65
CA VAL A 739 -16.77 -1.37 -3.16
C VAL A 739 -18.06 -0.73 -3.64
N MET A 740 -18.58 0.28 -2.93
CA MET A 740 -19.76 1.05 -3.36
C MET A 740 -19.52 1.74 -4.70
N GLU A 741 -18.39 2.43 -4.89
CA GLU A 741 -18.10 3.09 -6.18
C GLU A 741 -17.92 2.05 -7.30
N ASN A 742 -17.17 0.97 -7.04
CA ASN A 742 -16.92 -0.08 -8.03
C ASN A 742 -18.20 -0.80 -8.46
N LEU A 743 -19.15 -1.00 -7.54
CA LEU A 743 -20.45 -1.58 -7.83
C LEU A 743 -21.16 -0.78 -8.92
N GLN A 744 -21.21 0.55 -8.78
CA GLN A 744 -21.86 1.39 -9.79
C GLN A 744 -21.16 1.31 -11.14
N MET A 745 -19.83 1.31 -11.14
CA MET A 745 -19.05 1.19 -12.36
C MET A 745 -19.28 -0.16 -13.05
N TYR A 746 -19.32 -1.27 -12.31
CA TYR A 746 -19.61 -2.58 -12.89
C TYR A 746 -21.06 -2.72 -13.36
N ARG A 747 -22.04 -2.12 -12.68
CA ARG A 747 -23.43 -2.04 -13.19
C ARG A 747 -23.45 -1.34 -14.55
N SER A 748 -22.79 -0.19 -14.66
CA SER A 748 -22.67 0.58 -15.89
C SER A 748 -21.94 -0.18 -17.01
N ARG A 749 -20.88 -0.94 -16.66
CA ARG A 749 -20.09 -1.74 -17.62
C ARG A 749 -20.80 -3.02 -18.10
N LEU A 750 -21.61 -3.64 -17.26
CA LEU A 750 -22.31 -4.90 -17.55
C LEU A 750 -23.73 -4.69 -18.09
N ASN A 751 -24.34 -3.54 -17.82
CA ASN A 751 -25.63 -3.11 -18.36
C ASN A 751 -25.56 -1.64 -18.80
N PRO A 752 -24.98 -1.36 -20.00
CA PRO A 752 -24.83 0.00 -20.51
C PRO A 752 -26.18 0.73 -20.61
N GLY A 753 -26.24 1.96 -20.07
CA GLY A 753 -27.45 2.80 -20.07
C GLY A 753 -28.19 2.87 -18.72
N GLY A 754 -27.80 2.06 -17.72
CA GLY A 754 -28.32 2.18 -16.36
C GLY A 754 -27.79 3.43 -15.63
N ALA A 755 -28.66 4.14 -14.92
CA ALA A 755 -28.25 5.24 -14.04
C ALA A 755 -27.45 4.70 -12.84
N LEU A 756 -26.53 5.51 -12.29
CA LEU A 756 -25.84 5.17 -11.05
C LEU A 756 -26.83 5.25 -9.88
N MET A 757 -26.86 4.22 -9.05
CA MET A 757 -27.87 4.02 -7.99
C MET A 757 -27.30 4.23 -6.59
N ILE A 758 -26.18 4.96 -6.46
CA ILE A 758 -25.45 5.06 -5.20
C ILE A 758 -26.31 5.60 -4.03
N ALA A 759 -27.20 6.57 -4.29
CA ALA A 759 -28.05 7.15 -3.25
C ALA A 759 -29.09 6.14 -2.73
N SER A 760 -29.70 5.35 -3.62
CA SER A 760 -30.60 4.27 -3.22
C SER A 760 -29.86 3.13 -2.53
N ASP A 761 -28.64 2.79 -2.99
CA ASP A 761 -27.84 1.73 -2.39
C ASP A 761 -27.36 2.06 -0.98
N LEU A 762 -27.03 3.33 -0.71
CA LEU A 762 -26.71 3.79 0.64
C LEU A 762 -27.90 3.61 1.61
N ARG A 763 -29.13 3.65 1.10
CA ARG A 763 -30.37 3.47 1.89
C ARG A 763 -30.96 2.07 1.78
N ARG A 764 -30.27 1.14 1.10
CA ARG A 764 -30.79 -0.22 0.91
C ARG A 764 -30.94 -0.93 2.25
N GLY A 765 -32.06 -1.63 2.42
CA GLY A 765 -32.38 -2.29 3.69
C GLY A 765 -32.80 -1.33 4.81
N ALA A 766 -33.22 -0.10 4.46
CA ALA A 766 -33.73 0.87 5.44
C ALA A 766 -34.84 0.27 6.31
N LEU A 767 -34.83 0.63 7.59
CA LEU A 767 -35.89 0.27 8.52
C LEU A 767 -37.13 1.12 8.19
N SER A 768 -38.30 0.49 8.15
CA SER A 768 -39.57 1.21 8.04
C SER A 768 -39.66 2.25 9.17
N ALA A 769 -40.06 3.49 8.87
CA ALA A 769 -40.27 4.49 9.91
C ALA A 769 -41.22 3.91 10.98
N PRO A 770 -40.92 4.04 12.29
CA PRO A 770 -41.84 3.58 13.30
C PRO A 770 -43.16 4.30 13.09
N VAL A 771 -44.23 3.53 12.85
CA VAL A 771 -45.60 4.04 12.92
C VAL A 771 -45.70 4.66 14.31
N ARG A 772 -45.73 6.01 14.39
CA ARG A 772 -46.12 6.67 15.64
C ARG A 772 -47.46 6.06 15.97
N LYS A 773 -47.51 5.17 16.98
CA LYS A 773 -48.77 4.85 17.63
C LYS A 773 -49.30 6.21 18.06
N ALA A 774 -50.36 6.67 17.38
CA ALA A 774 -51.16 7.73 17.92
C ALA A 774 -51.55 7.25 19.31
N THR A 775 -50.93 7.83 20.33
CA THR A 775 -51.52 7.86 21.65
C THR A 775 -52.90 8.42 21.43
N ILE A 776 -53.90 7.55 21.49
CA ILE A 776 -55.27 7.95 21.77
C ILE A 776 -55.12 8.73 23.08
N ALA A 777 -55.20 10.06 22.95
CA ALA A 777 -55.41 10.88 24.10
C ALA A 777 -56.73 10.40 24.69
N ASP A 778 -56.68 9.87 25.90
CA ASP A 778 -57.88 9.78 26.73
C ASP A 778 -58.41 11.21 26.86
N ASP A 779 -59.45 11.51 26.09
CA ASP A 779 -60.34 12.64 26.28
C ASP A 779 -60.93 12.49 27.69
N LYS A 780 -60.24 13.07 28.67
CA LYS A 780 -60.89 13.47 29.92
C LYS A 780 -61.62 14.78 29.64
N PRO A 781 -62.96 14.81 29.66
CA PRO A 781 -63.68 16.06 29.59
C PRO A 781 -63.32 16.88 30.83
N ALA A 782 -62.94 18.14 30.60
CA ALA A 782 -62.80 19.13 31.66
C ALA A 782 -64.18 19.32 32.31
N ALA A 783 -64.40 18.63 33.42
CA ALA A 783 -65.52 18.89 34.32
C ALA A 783 -65.17 20.08 35.20
N PHE A 784 -65.96 21.14 35.02
CA PHE A 784 -66.09 22.31 35.86
C PHE A 784 -66.04 21.98 37.36
N GLY A 785 -65.26 22.75 38.13
CA GLY A 785 -65.40 22.78 39.58
C GLY A 785 -66.74 23.39 40.01
N PRO A 786 -67.19 23.13 41.24
CA PRO A 786 -67.51 24.27 42.09
C PRO A 786 -67.20 23.99 43.58
N ARG A 787 -66.27 24.76 44.16
CA ARG A 787 -65.78 24.64 45.54
C ARG A 787 -65.08 23.34 45.90
#